data_AF-A0A7Z0DSE3-F1
#
_entry.id   AF-A0A7Z0DSE3-F1
#
_cell.length_a   1.000
_cell.length_b   1.000
_cell.length_c   1.000
_cell.angle_alpha   90.00
_cell.angle_beta   90.00
_cell.angle_gamma   90.00
#
_symmetry.space_group_name_H-M   'P 1'
#
loop_
_entity.id
_entity.type
_entity.pdbx_description
1 polymer ?
#
loop_
_entity_poly.entity_id
_entity_poly.type
_entity_poly.pdbx_seq_one_letter_code
_entity_poly.pdbx_strand_id
1 'polypeptide(L)'
;MSSTHERRRTAVVGSGVAGLTAAYVASLHSAVTLFEADDRLGGHADTHRVTAPDGRELAIDTGFIVHNRRTYPTLLRLFAELDVPTQVSEMSMSVRSEAADIEYAGARGLRGVLPDRRALRPTHLRMLTEIPRFHRAARALLAGGEPDDRTLEAFLDEHGFTPHFRRHFMAPLVAAVWSCDPETALSYPARYLFEFLSHHGMLQVFGSPRWRTVTGGSATYVERAAAAIRDRGGRVLTSTKVVTVVETDAGVEITDGNGQTEVFDAVVLATHPGQSLAMLGEPTAAQREILGAFPYSANQAQLHTDTSLLPPDERTRASWNYLERPGRGQVTLTYDLTRLMRLPTPGGVRHLVTLGGADLIDPDKVIATMEYEHPLYTPESVAAQQRADELDSDRLVFAGAWRGWGFHEDGARSGARAAQRLGISWTRPEEQGIERPDESATGLYRTTISHTRRGPLKNRFVHRSYWQVVELDRLPDHGILGRFEARDHLGDPDLSIRQNLAAFLKLHDLDLGDARVLMAAQPRAFGFCFNPITVYWCTSASGEPLATVVEVHNTYGDRHAYLVHPDERHRARVAKAMYVSPFHGVDGHYDLTVPPPDGRLQVTVRLNTEDGTVFDAAVRGSRVEPRFGAALRSAPAALLGVAWIHLHGAALWLRRLPVQRRPRHHQEGVR
;
A
#
# COMPACT_ATOMS: atom_id res chain seq x y z
N MET A 1 1.66 47.27 16.86
CA MET A 1 0.89 46.32 17.69
C MET A 1 1.03 44.96 17.06
N SER A 2 1.91 44.12 17.60
CA SER A 2 2.13 42.75 17.13
C SER A 2 0.99 41.91 17.69
N SER A 3 0.08 41.47 16.83
CA SER A 3 -0.92 40.46 17.16
C SER A 3 -0.17 39.14 17.39
N THR A 4 0.08 38.80 18.64
CA THR A 4 0.39 37.42 19.04
C THR A 4 -0.84 36.58 18.73
N HIS A 5 -0.90 35.95 17.56
CA HIS A 5 -1.91 34.93 17.28
C HIS A 5 -1.74 33.83 18.34
N GLU A 6 -2.66 33.76 19.30
CA GLU A 6 -2.72 32.64 20.24
C GLU A 6 -2.84 31.33 19.44
N ARG A 7 -1.99 30.37 19.79
CA ARG A 7 -1.94 29.06 19.12
C ARG A 7 -3.25 28.34 19.42
N ARG A 8 -4.02 27.97 18.38
CA ARG A 8 -5.29 27.24 18.51
C ARG A 8 -5.13 26.05 19.46
N ARG A 9 -6.01 25.89 20.44
CA ARG A 9 -6.02 24.78 21.41
C ARG A 9 -6.85 23.63 20.86
N THR A 10 -6.23 22.48 20.68
CA THR A 10 -6.88 21.28 20.15
C THR A 10 -6.76 20.15 21.16
N ALA A 11 -7.88 19.53 21.53
CA ALA A 11 -7.85 18.28 22.30
C ALA A 11 -8.00 17.07 21.38
N VAL A 12 -7.36 15.98 21.76
CA VAL A 12 -7.52 14.67 21.13
C VAL A 12 -7.84 13.68 22.23
N VAL A 13 -8.94 12.94 22.09
CA VAL A 13 -9.42 11.98 23.10
C VAL A 13 -9.22 10.57 22.57
N GLY A 14 -8.45 9.75 23.31
CA GLY A 14 -8.00 8.42 22.92
C GLY A 14 -6.63 8.47 22.26
N SER A 15 -5.71 7.61 22.70
CA SER A 15 -4.32 7.53 22.22
C SER A 15 -4.02 6.27 21.40
N GLY A 16 -5.05 5.64 20.82
CA GLY A 16 -4.86 4.68 19.74
C GLY A 16 -4.17 5.30 18.53
N VAL A 17 -3.82 4.50 17.52
CA VAL A 17 -3.13 4.97 16.31
C VAL A 17 -3.81 6.18 15.63
N ALA A 18 -5.15 6.25 15.67
CA ALA A 18 -5.90 7.39 15.15
C ALA A 18 -5.64 8.67 15.94
N GLY A 19 -5.71 8.60 17.27
CA GLY A 19 -5.48 9.73 18.16
C GLY A 19 -4.03 10.16 18.18
N LEU A 20 -3.07 9.23 18.22
CA LEU A 20 -1.65 9.56 18.11
C LEU A 20 -1.33 10.25 16.79
N THR A 21 -1.90 9.78 15.67
CA THR A 21 -1.70 10.43 14.37
C THR A 21 -2.33 11.83 14.35
N ALA A 22 -3.58 11.96 14.81
CA ALA A 22 -4.27 13.26 14.89
C ALA A 22 -3.51 14.25 15.78
N ALA A 23 -3.07 13.83 16.97
CA ALA A 23 -2.33 14.66 17.93
C ALA A 23 -0.94 15.03 17.39
N TYR A 24 -0.23 14.09 16.77
CA TYR A 24 1.06 14.35 16.13
C TYR A 24 0.93 15.40 15.03
N VAL A 25 -0.06 15.25 14.13
CA VAL A 25 -0.31 16.22 13.06
C VAL A 25 -0.76 17.57 13.61
N ALA A 26 -1.72 17.57 14.54
CA ALA A 26 -2.23 18.79 15.17
C ALA A 26 -1.12 19.56 15.90
N SER A 27 -0.15 18.87 16.51
CA SER A 27 0.95 19.49 17.25
C SER A 27 1.88 20.34 16.37
N LEU A 28 1.82 20.20 15.03
CA LEU A 28 2.59 21.02 14.10
C LEU A 28 2.14 22.50 14.10
N HIS A 29 0.87 22.77 14.41
CA HIS A 29 0.28 24.11 14.29
C HIS A 29 -0.58 24.53 15.50
N SER A 30 -0.99 23.60 16.36
CA SER A 30 -1.91 23.81 17.47
C SER A 30 -1.29 23.42 18.82
N ALA A 31 -1.74 24.05 19.90
CA ALA A 31 -1.47 23.60 21.27
C ALA A 31 -2.33 22.37 21.58
N VAL A 32 -1.71 21.19 21.61
CA VAL A 32 -2.42 19.91 21.71
C VAL A 32 -2.49 19.41 23.15
N THR A 33 -3.65 18.93 23.57
CA THR A 33 -3.81 18.05 24.74
C THR A 33 -4.35 16.70 24.29
N LEU A 34 -3.55 15.64 24.46
CA LEU A 34 -3.95 14.26 24.22
C LEU A 34 -4.40 13.63 25.53
N PHE A 35 -5.65 13.16 25.59
CA PHE A 35 -6.25 12.46 26.72
C PHE A 35 -6.29 10.96 26.46
N GLU A 36 -5.88 10.17 27.44
CA GLU A 36 -5.95 8.71 27.45
C GLU A 36 -6.53 8.24 28.79
N ALA A 37 -7.49 7.31 28.72
CA ALA A 37 -8.14 6.73 29.87
C ALA A 37 -7.23 5.73 30.60
N ASP A 38 -6.44 4.97 29.85
CA ASP A 38 -5.51 3.98 30.39
C ASP A 38 -4.23 4.64 30.95
N ASP A 39 -3.47 3.90 31.76
CA ASP A 39 -2.15 4.31 32.25
C ASP A 39 -1.05 4.22 31.18
N ARG A 40 -1.37 3.64 30.01
CA ARG A 40 -0.49 3.53 28.85
C ARG A 40 -1.10 4.18 27.61
N LEU A 41 -0.23 4.57 26.69
CA LEU A 41 -0.64 5.03 25.37
C LEU A 41 -0.72 3.84 24.38
N GLY A 42 -1.39 4.05 23.25
CA GLY A 42 -1.30 3.19 22.06
C GLY A 42 -2.54 2.34 21.76
N GLY A 43 -3.43 2.11 22.73
CA GLY A 43 -4.60 1.24 22.55
C GLY A 43 -4.18 -0.15 22.05
N HIS A 44 -4.72 -0.61 20.91
CA HIS A 44 -4.32 -1.89 20.30
C HIS A 44 -2.84 -2.00 19.87
N ALA A 45 -2.07 -0.91 19.84
CA ALA A 45 -0.61 -1.02 19.84
C ALA A 45 -0.14 -1.37 21.25
N ASP A 46 -0.12 -2.68 21.53
CA ASP A 46 0.15 -3.24 22.86
C ASP A 46 1.41 -4.10 22.83
N THR A 47 2.42 -3.69 23.60
CA THR A 47 3.73 -4.35 23.69
C THR A 47 4.01 -4.78 25.13
N HIS A 48 4.17 -6.08 25.34
CA HIS A 48 4.55 -6.65 26.63
C HIS A 48 6.07 -6.78 26.77
N ARG A 49 6.59 -6.41 27.95
CA ARG A 49 7.98 -6.64 28.34
C ARG A 49 8.09 -8.02 29.01
N VAL A 50 8.82 -8.94 28.39
CA VAL A 50 8.98 -10.31 28.87
C VAL A 50 10.46 -10.62 29.07
N THR A 51 10.85 -11.07 30.25
CA THR A 51 12.23 -11.50 30.52
C THR A 51 12.41 -12.93 30.02
N ALA A 52 13.30 -13.13 29.05
CA ALA A 52 13.60 -14.45 28.51
C ALA A 52 14.54 -15.24 29.45
N PRO A 53 14.68 -16.57 29.27
CA PRO A 53 15.52 -17.41 30.15
C PRO A 53 17.00 -17.02 30.23
N ASP A 54 17.53 -16.34 29.21
CA ASP A 54 18.91 -15.83 29.19
C ASP A 54 19.06 -14.46 29.87
N GLY A 55 17.99 -13.95 30.49
CA GLY A 55 17.93 -12.66 31.17
C GLY A 55 17.69 -11.46 30.26
N ARG A 56 17.56 -11.65 28.93
CA ARG A 56 17.25 -10.54 28.03
C ARG A 56 15.79 -10.11 28.18
N GLU A 57 15.52 -8.83 28.03
CA GLU A 57 14.16 -8.33 27.89
C GLU A 57 13.71 -8.41 26.42
N LEU A 58 12.50 -8.92 26.21
CA LEU A 58 11.81 -8.98 24.92
C LEU A 58 10.64 -8.02 24.93
N ALA A 59 10.47 -7.28 23.84
CA ALA A 59 9.28 -6.49 23.57
C ALA A 59 8.39 -7.26 22.59
N ILE A 60 7.22 -7.68 23.06
CA ILE A 60 6.34 -8.62 22.35
C ILE A 60 4.99 -7.97 22.10
N ASP A 61 4.66 -7.74 20.83
CA ASP A 61 3.38 -7.18 20.42
C ASP A 61 2.28 -8.25 20.40
N THR A 62 1.12 -7.89 20.93
CA THR A 62 -0.05 -8.79 21.03
C THR A 62 -1.30 -8.26 20.35
N GLY A 63 -1.34 -6.96 20.03
CA GLY A 63 -2.39 -6.36 19.20
C GLY A 63 -1.85 -6.05 17.80
N PHE A 64 -1.30 -4.85 17.60
CA PHE A 64 -0.67 -4.48 16.34
C PHE A 64 0.73 -5.08 16.16
N ILE A 65 0.83 -6.06 15.28
CA ILE A 65 2.07 -6.81 15.09
C ILE A 65 2.75 -6.49 13.75
N VAL A 66 1.96 -6.31 12.68
CA VAL A 66 2.48 -6.27 11.31
C VAL A 66 1.88 -5.17 10.42
N HIS A 67 2.67 -4.77 9.44
CA HIS A 67 2.29 -3.83 8.37
C HIS A 67 3.00 -4.19 7.06
N ASN A 68 2.66 -3.50 5.97
CA ASN A 68 3.38 -3.63 4.69
C ASN A 68 3.38 -2.30 3.92
N ARG A 69 4.22 -2.18 2.88
CA ARG A 69 4.36 -0.94 2.11
C ARG A 69 3.18 -0.59 1.21
N ARG A 70 2.35 -1.57 0.84
CA ARG A 70 1.24 -1.37 -0.10
C ARG A 70 0.00 -0.84 0.61
N THR A 71 -0.34 -1.40 1.77
CA THR A 71 -1.62 -1.15 2.44
C THR A 71 -1.49 -0.30 3.71
N TYR A 72 -0.30 0.23 4.02
CA TYR A 72 -0.06 1.10 5.19
C TYR A 72 0.73 2.39 4.86
N PRO A 73 0.39 3.15 3.80
CA PRO A 73 1.17 4.32 3.40
C PRO A 73 1.15 5.45 4.45
N THR A 74 0.01 5.71 5.10
CA THR A 74 -0.12 6.79 6.09
C THR A 74 0.66 6.47 7.35
N LEU A 75 0.52 5.24 7.85
CA LEU A 75 1.28 4.77 9.02
C LEU A 75 2.79 4.78 8.73
N LEU A 76 3.20 4.37 7.54
CA LEU A 76 4.61 4.38 7.14
C LEU A 76 5.18 5.79 7.01
N ARG A 77 4.36 6.76 6.60
CA ARG A 77 4.75 8.17 6.65
C ARG A 77 5.02 8.61 8.09
N LEU A 78 4.12 8.29 9.03
CA LEU A 78 4.33 8.59 10.45
C LEU A 78 5.62 7.93 10.96
N PHE A 79 5.83 6.66 10.63
CA PHE A 79 7.05 5.93 11.00
C PHE A 79 8.31 6.58 10.42
N ALA A 80 8.28 7.04 9.17
CA ALA A 80 9.42 7.71 8.56
C ALA A 80 9.74 9.04 9.25
N GLU A 81 8.74 9.86 9.57
CA GLU A 81 8.95 11.14 10.28
C GLU A 81 9.41 10.95 11.73
N LEU A 82 9.03 9.83 12.36
CA LEU A 82 9.46 9.45 13.71
C LEU A 82 10.72 8.55 13.73
N ASP A 83 11.31 8.26 12.57
CA ASP A 83 12.46 7.36 12.40
C ASP A 83 12.25 5.94 12.99
N VAL A 84 11.03 5.41 12.93
CA VAL A 84 10.65 4.12 13.54
C VAL A 84 11.26 2.96 12.74
N PRO A 85 12.16 2.15 13.34
CA PRO A 85 12.78 1.03 12.65
C PRO A 85 11.78 -0.11 12.45
N THR A 86 11.80 -0.73 11.27
CA THR A 86 10.97 -1.88 10.94
C THR A 86 11.79 -3.00 10.33
N GLN A 87 11.37 -4.24 10.51
CA GLN A 87 12.03 -5.42 9.96
C GLN A 87 11.04 -6.33 9.25
N VAL A 88 11.55 -7.24 8.44
CA VAL A 88 10.73 -8.11 7.60
C VAL A 88 10.03 -9.15 8.47
N SER A 89 8.74 -9.37 8.24
CA SER A 89 7.93 -10.36 8.94
C SER A 89 7.56 -11.51 7.99
N GLU A 90 7.28 -12.68 8.55
CA GLU A 90 6.78 -13.86 7.85
C GLU A 90 5.29 -14.03 8.19
N MET A 91 4.43 -14.15 7.18
CA MET A 91 2.96 -14.10 7.32
C MET A 91 2.33 -15.33 6.67
N SER A 92 2.57 -16.50 7.23
CA SER A 92 1.91 -17.74 6.83
C SER A 92 0.74 -18.05 7.73
N MET A 93 -0.26 -18.72 7.16
CA MET A 93 -1.42 -19.21 7.87
C MET A 93 -1.54 -20.73 7.70
N SER A 94 -1.98 -21.40 8.77
CA SER A 94 -2.39 -22.79 8.77
C SER A 94 -3.80 -22.96 9.28
N VAL A 95 -4.46 -24.00 8.79
CA VAL A 95 -5.79 -24.43 9.22
C VAL A 95 -5.70 -25.87 9.68
N ARG A 96 -6.12 -26.13 10.92
CA ARG A 96 -6.31 -27.47 11.48
C ARG A 96 -7.77 -27.64 11.86
N SER A 97 -8.37 -28.77 11.50
CA SER A 97 -9.70 -29.15 11.94
C SER A 97 -9.66 -30.53 12.56
N GLU A 98 -10.00 -30.61 13.85
CA GLU A 98 -10.08 -31.89 14.56
C GLU A 98 -11.27 -32.70 14.06
N ALA A 99 -12.39 -32.04 13.76
CA ALA A 99 -13.61 -32.69 13.27
C ALA A 99 -13.44 -33.32 11.89
N ALA A 100 -12.75 -32.64 10.97
CA ALA A 100 -12.53 -33.14 9.61
C ALA A 100 -11.22 -33.94 9.48
N ASP A 101 -10.40 -33.99 10.54
CA ASP A 101 -9.05 -34.58 10.53
C ASP A 101 -8.23 -34.09 9.33
N ILE A 102 -8.12 -32.75 9.22
CA ILE A 102 -7.33 -32.07 8.20
C ILE A 102 -6.37 -31.07 8.83
N GLU A 103 -5.23 -30.88 8.19
CA GLU A 103 -4.23 -29.89 8.54
C GLU A 103 -3.49 -29.45 7.29
N TYR A 104 -3.38 -28.14 7.05
CA TYR A 104 -2.66 -27.60 5.91
C TYR A 104 -2.20 -26.15 6.13
N ALA A 105 -1.21 -25.71 5.35
CA ALA A 105 -0.70 -24.33 5.34
C ALA A 105 -0.39 -23.87 3.91
N GLY A 106 -1.18 -22.92 3.39
CA GLY A 106 -1.12 -22.47 2.00
C GLY A 106 0.23 -21.88 1.59
N ALA A 107 0.76 -20.95 2.40
CA ALA A 107 2.00 -20.20 2.12
C ALA A 107 3.29 -20.99 2.40
N ARG A 108 3.19 -22.28 2.77
CA ARG A 108 4.34 -23.16 3.06
C ARG A 108 4.76 -24.04 1.87
N GLY A 109 4.19 -23.78 0.68
CA GLY A 109 4.45 -24.55 -0.54
C GLY A 109 3.79 -25.93 -0.53
N LEU A 110 4.12 -26.78 -1.50
CA LEU A 110 3.44 -28.08 -1.68
C LEU A 110 3.48 -28.96 -0.42
N ARG A 111 4.58 -28.91 0.35
CA ARG A 111 4.74 -29.67 1.60
C ARG A 111 3.85 -29.19 2.75
N GLY A 112 3.37 -27.94 2.69
CA GLY A 112 2.41 -27.41 3.65
C GLY A 112 0.97 -27.57 3.19
N VAL A 113 0.70 -27.53 1.89
CA VAL A 113 -0.64 -27.80 1.34
C VAL A 113 -0.99 -29.28 1.41
N LEU A 114 -0.01 -30.16 1.16
CA LEU A 114 -0.17 -31.62 1.21
C LEU A 114 0.85 -32.22 2.20
N PRO A 115 0.69 -31.99 3.52
CA PRO A 115 1.66 -32.44 4.51
C PRO A 115 1.67 -33.98 4.65
N ASP A 116 0.53 -34.63 4.51
CA ASP A 116 0.40 -36.08 4.67
C ASP A 116 -0.71 -36.68 3.78
N ARG A 117 -1.02 -37.97 4.01
CA ARG A 117 -2.03 -38.71 3.23
C ARG A 117 -3.46 -38.21 3.44
N ARG A 118 -3.78 -37.54 4.55
CA ARG A 118 -5.11 -36.98 4.82
C ARG A 118 -5.43 -35.82 3.88
N ALA A 119 -4.41 -35.05 3.51
CA ALA A 119 -4.54 -33.99 2.51
C ALA A 119 -4.78 -34.51 1.07
N LEU A 120 -4.65 -35.82 0.82
CA LEU A 120 -5.01 -36.45 -0.47
C LEU A 120 -6.47 -36.90 -0.54
N ARG A 121 -7.29 -36.65 0.50
CA ARG A 121 -8.73 -36.98 0.47
C ARG A 121 -9.43 -36.21 -0.66
N PRO A 122 -10.37 -36.84 -1.40
CA PRO A 122 -11.05 -36.19 -2.53
C PRO A 122 -11.75 -34.88 -2.16
N THR A 123 -12.28 -34.76 -0.94
CA THR A 123 -12.92 -33.55 -0.42
C THR A 123 -11.94 -32.38 -0.29
N HIS A 124 -10.74 -32.64 0.24
CA HIS A 124 -9.69 -31.64 0.37
C HIS A 124 -9.15 -31.22 -1.00
N LEU A 125 -8.85 -32.19 -1.88
CA LEU A 125 -8.40 -31.89 -3.24
C LEU A 125 -9.42 -31.07 -4.02
N ARG A 126 -10.73 -31.38 -3.87
CA ARG A 126 -11.81 -30.57 -4.46
C ARG A 126 -11.77 -29.13 -3.94
N MET A 127 -11.66 -28.92 -2.63
CA MET A 127 -11.52 -27.58 -2.05
C MET A 127 -10.36 -26.80 -2.67
N LEU A 128 -9.20 -27.43 -2.86
CA LEU A 128 -8.05 -26.77 -3.52
C LEU A 128 -8.37 -26.31 -4.95
N THR A 129 -9.17 -27.07 -5.71
CA THR A 129 -9.63 -26.66 -7.04
C THR A 129 -10.67 -25.53 -7.01
N GLU A 130 -11.36 -25.35 -5.88
CA GLU A 130 -12.34 -24.29 -5.68
C GLU A 130 -11.69 -22.93 -5.39
N ILE A 131 -10.47 -22.89 -4.83
CA ILE A 131 -9.77 -21.63 -4.50
C ILE A 131 -9.56 -20.72 -5.74
N PRO A 132 -9.00 -21.18 -6.88
CA PRO A 132 -8.87 -20.33 -8.06
C PRO A 132 -10.23 -19.93 -8.67
N ARG A 133 -11.25 -20.77 -8.49
CA ARG A 133 -12.63 -20.48 -8.92
C ARG A 133 -13.23 -19.35 -8.09
N PHE A 134 -13.03 -19.38 -6.77
CA PHE A 134 -13.39 -18.30 -5.86
C PHE A 134 -12.69 -17.00 -6.22
N HIS A 135 -11.37 -17.00 -6.44
CA HIS A 135 -10.64 -15.79 -6.84
C HIS A 135 -11.15 -15.18 -8.14
N ARG A 136 -11.60 -15.99 -9.11
CA ARG A 136 -12.21 -15.48 -10.35
C ARG A 136 -13.60 -14.90 -10.11
N ALA A 137 -14.45 -15.60 -9.36
CA ALA A 137 -15.80 -15.15 -9.05
C ALA A 137 -15.79 -13.84 -8.22
N ALA A 138 -14.95 -13.77 -7.18
CA ALA A 138 -14.79 -12.58 -6.35
C ALA A 138 -14.32 -11.37 -7.18
N ARG A 139 -13.33 -11.55 -8.07
CA ARG A 139 -12.88 -10.46 -8.96
C ARG A 139 -13.94 -10.04 -9.98
N ALA A 140 -14.74 -10.97 -10.49
CA ALA A 140 -15.85 -10.65 -11.38
C ALA A 140 -16.92 -9.80 -10.67
N LEU A 141 -17.23 -10.12 -9.40
CA LEU A 141 -18.13 -9.31 -8.58
C LEU A 141 -17.59 -7.88 -8.41
N LEU A 142 -16.30 -7.73 -8.08
CA LEU A 142 -15.67 -6.41 -7.94
C LEU A 142 -15.65 -5.60 -9.25
N ALA A 143 -15.54 -6.27 -10.39
CA ALA A 143 -15.56 -5.63 -11.71
C ALA A 143 -16.97 -5.16 -12.11
N GLY A 144 -18.03 -5.74 -11.53
CA GLY A 144 -19.40 -5.27 -11.67
C GLY A 144 -19.59 -3.97 -10.90
N GLY A 145 -19.94 -2.88 -11.59
CA GLY A 145 -20.11 -1.55 -10.99
C GLY A 145 -21.39 -1.37 -10.15
N GLU A 146 -22.24 -2.39 -10.07
CA GLU A 146 -23.51 -2.33 -9.32
C GLU A 146 -23.26 -2.54 -7.81
N PRO A 147 -23.97 -1.80 -6.92
CA PRO A 147 -24.00 -2.09 -5.49
C PRO A 147 -24.42 -3.55 -5.24
N ASP A 148 -23.77 -4.20 -4.27
CA ASP A 148 -24.03 -5.60 -3.95
C ASP A 148 -23.96 -5.83 -2.43
N ASP A 149 -25.14 -5.99 -1.84
CA ASP A 149 -25.33 -6.16 -0.40
C ASP A 149 -25.43 -7.64 0.01
N ARG A 150 -25.16 -8.58 -0.91
CA ARG A 150 -25.19 -10.02 -0.59
C ARG A 150 -24.17 -10.35 0.48
N THR A 151 -24.55 -11.23 1.39
CA THR A 151 -23.64 -11.83 2.36
C THR A 151 -22.65 -12.78 1.67
N LEU A 152 -21.54 -13.07 2.34
CA LEU A 152 -20.59 -14.07 1.89
C LEU A 152 -21.27 -15.45 1.70
N GLU A 153 -22.17 -15.83 2.59
CA GLU A 153 -22.95 -17.06 2.45
C GLU A 153 -23.76 -17.09 1.15
N ALA A 154 -24.56 -16.06 0.89
CA ALA A 154 -25.40 -15.97 -0.30
C ALA A 154 -24.56 -16.01 -1.59
N PHE A 155 -23.41 -15.32 -1.61
CA PHE A 155 -22.48 -15.39 -2.72
C PHE A 155 -21.93 -16.80 -2.95
N LEU A 156 -21.57 -17.51 -1.87
CA LEU A 156 -21.02 -18.86 -1.94
C LEU A 156 -22.07 -19.90 -2.38
N ASP A 157 -23.33 -19.70 -2.00
CA ASP A 157 -24.49 -20.49 -2.45
C ASP A 157 -24.75 -20.33 -3.93
N GLU A 158 -24.86 -19.09 -4.42
CA GLU A 158 -25.14 -18.80 -5.83
C GLU A 158 -24.08 -19.41 -6.76
N HIS A 159 -22.81 -19.36 -6.35
CA HIS A 159 -21.73 -19.93 -7.12
C HIS A 159 -21.52 -21.43 -6.85
N GLY A 160 -22.31 -22.07 -5.98
CA GLY A 160 -22.22 -23.51 -5.72
C GLY A 160 -20.91 -23.96 -5.09
N PHE A 161 -20.36 -23.20 -4.14
CA PHE A 161 -19.20 -23.63 -3.34
C PHE A 161 -19.59 -24.65 -2.28
N THR A 162 -18.76 -25.69 -2.12
CA THR A 162 -19.06 -26.80 -1.21
C THR A 162 -19.06 -26.40 0.26
N PRO A 163 -19.85 -27.08 1.13
CA PRO A 163 -19.77 -26.88 2.57
C PRO A 163 -18.35 -27.07 3.14
N HIS A 164 -17.57 -27.99 2.55
CA HIS A 164 -16.18 -28.22 2.94
C HIS A 164 -15.30 -26.99 2.64
N PHE A 165 -15.45 -26.36 1.47
CA PHE A 165 -14.75 -25.12 1.13
C PHE A 165 -15.15 -23.96 2.05
N ARG A 166 -16.45 -23.80 2.33
CA ARG A 166 -16.94 -22.76 3.24
C ARG A 166 -16.30 -22.89 4.62
N ARG A 167 -16.37 -24.10 5.18
CA ARG A 167 -15.96 -24.40 6.55
C ARG A 167 -14.44 -24.40 6.75
N HIS A 168 -13.67 -24.88 5.79
CA HIS A 168 -12.23 -25.11 5.98
C HIS A 168 -11.32 -24.21 5.17
N PHE A 169 -11.86 -23.31 4.34
CA PHE A 169 -11.09 -22.27 3.65
C PHE A 169 -11.64 -20.87 3.93
N MET A 170 -12.93 -20.61 3.62
CA MET A 170 -13.49 -19.26 3.75
C MET A 170 -13.67 -18.81 5.20
N ALA A 171 -14.32 -19.62 6.04
CA ALA A 171 -14.56 -19.25 7.42
C ALA A 171 -13.24 -19.03 8.19
N PRO A 172 -12.21 -19.91 8.09
CA PRO A 172 -10.91 -19.64 8.69
C PRO A 172 -10.25 -18.37 8.17
N LEU A 173 -10.32 -18.09 6.86
CA LEU A 173 -9.73 -16.88 6.27
C LEU A 173 -10.33 -15.61 6.87
N VAL A 174 -11.65 -15.52 6.95
CA VAL A 174 -12.34 -14.34 7.49
C VAL A 174 -12.18 -14.24 9.00
N ALA A 175 -12.37 -15.36 9.72
CA ALA A 175 -12.20 -15.44 11.17
C ALA A 175 -10.78 -15.05 11.60
N ALA A 176 -9.76 -15.42 10.81
CA ALA A 176 -8.39 -15.05 11.09
C ALA A 176 -8.16 -13.54 10.94
N VAL A 177 -8.74 -12.92 9.92
CA VAL A 177 -8.53 -11.49 9.61
C VAL A 177 -9.24 -10.57 10.60
N TRP A 178 -10.47 -10.90 11.02
CA TRP A 178 -11.28 -10.05 11.90
C TRP A 178 -11.49 -10.62 13.31
N SER A 179 -10.84 -11.72 13.66
CA SER A 179 -10.96 -12.37 14.97
C SER A 179 -12.41 -12.61 15.40
N CYS A 180 -13.29 -12.92 14.44
CA CYS A 180 -14.73 -13.07 14.65
C CYS A 180 -15.18 -14.52 14.52
N ASP A 181 -16.27 -14.89 15.20
CA ASP A 181 -16.83 -16.23 15.15
C ASP A 181 -17.05 -16.72 13.69
N PRO A 182 -16.73 -17.98 13.35
CA PRO A 182 -16.87 -18.49 11.98
C PRO A 182 -18.29 -18.45 11.41
N GLU A 183 -19.34 -18.48 12.24
CA GLU A 183 -20.72 -18.31 11.77
C GLU A 183 -20.97 -16.83 11.43
N THR A 184 -20.47 -15.91 12.25
CA THR A 184 -20.52 -14.47 11.99
C THR A 184 -19.72 -14.09 10.75
N ALA A 185 -18.61 -14.76 10.48
CA ALA A 185 -17.80 -14.52 9.28
C ALA A 185 -18.56 -14.69 7.95
N LEU A 186 -19.60 -15.54 7.92
CA LEU A 186 -20.39 -15.80 6.71
C LEU A 186 -21.46 -14.74 6.44
N SER A 187 -21.84 -13.94 7.44
CA SER A 187 -22.82 -12.85 7.29
C SER A 187 -22.20 -11.53 6.78
N TYR A 188 -20.87 -11.47 6.64
CA TYR A 188 -20.17 -10.29 6.15
C TYR A 188 -20.62 -9.92 4.72
N PRO A 189 -20.72 -8.62 4.39
CA PRO A 189 -21.00 -8.19 3.02
C PRO A 189 -19.90 -8.68 2.06
N ALA A 190 -20.28 -9.47 1.05
CA ALA A 190 -19.33 -10.15 0.17
C ALA A 190 -18.43 -9.17 -0.58
N ARG A 191 -19.02 -8.09 -1.12
CA ARG A 191 -18.29 -7.05 -1.85
C ARG A 191 -17.21 -6.41 -0.97
N TYR A 192 -17.60 -5.95 0.22
CA TYR A 192 -16.70 -5.31 1.17
C TYR A 192 -15.51 -6.21 1.57
N LEU A 193 -15.80 -7.49 1.84
CA LEU A 193 -14.77 -8.49 2.10
C LEU A 193 -13.83 -8.68 0.90
N PHE A 194 -14.36 -8.75 -0.32
CA PHE A 194 -13.54 -8.97 -1.51
C PHE A 194 -12.69 -7.75 -1.87
N GLU A 195 -13.19 -6.54 -1.64
CA GLU A 195 -12.40 -5.30 -1.75
C GLU A 195 -11.20 -5.35 -0.81
N PHE A 196 -11.42 -5.75 0.45
CA PHE A 196 -10.34 -5.97 1.41
C PHE A 196 -9.34 -7.01 0.90
N LEU A 197 -9.80 -8.21 0.52
CA LEU A 197 -8.93 -9.30 0.06
C LEU A 197 -8.15 -8.90 -1.20
N SER A 198 -8.76 -8.14 -2.11
CA SER A 198 -8.11 -7.61 -3.31
C SER A 198 -7.01 -6.61 -2.95
N HIS A 199 -7.33 -5.65 -2.09
CA HIS A 199 -6.42 -4.60 -1.63
C HIS A 199 -5.18 -5.20 -0.95
N HIS A 200 -5.35 -6.27 -0.18
CA HIS A 200 -4.29 -6.97 0.54
C HIS A 200 -3.56 -8.06 -0.28
N GLY A 201 -3.92 -8.24 -1.56
CA GLY A 201 -3.29 -9.25 -2.43
C GLY A 201 -3.62 -10.69 -2.04
N MET A 202 -4.76 -10.92 -1.39
CA MET A 202 -5.26 -12.22 -0.95
C MET A 202 -6.21 -12.88 -1.96
N LEU A 203 -6.68 -12.17 -3.00
CA LEU A 203 -7.41 -12.75 -4.15
C LEU A 203 -6.49 -13.27 -5.28
N GLN A 204 -5.21 -13.50 -4.99
CA GLN A 204 -4.20 -13.96 -5.94
C GLN A 204 -3.32 -15.04 -5.30
N VAL A 205 -2.76 -15.93 -6.11
CA VAL A 205 -1.91 -17.04 -5.63
C VAL A 205 -0.44 -16.60 -5.44
N PHE A 206 -0.02 -15.54 -6.14
CA PHE A 206 1.32 -14.97 -6.08
C PHE A 206 1.21 -13.45 -5.95
N GLY A 207 2.30 -12.79 -5.50
CA GLY A 207 2.34 -11.32 -5.43
C GLY A 207 1.83 -10.71 -4.12
N SER A 208 1.71 -11.50 -3.04
CA SER A 208 1.36 -10.98 -1.73
C SER A 208 2.39 -9.95 -1.24
N PRO A 209 1.97 -8.85 -0.59
CA PRO A 209 2.87 -7.84 -0.08
C PRO A 209 3.91 -8.43 0.89
N ARG A 210 5.12 -7.88 0.88
CA ARG A 210 6.14 -8.22 1.88
C ARG A 210 5.78 -7.59 3.23
N TRP A 211 5.40 -8.44 4.18
CA TRP A 211 5.08 -8.03 5.53
C TRP A 211 6.31 -7.60 6.33
N ARG A 212 6.07 -6.72 7.29
CA ARG A 212 7.05 -6.11 8.20
C ARG A 212 6.44 -5.96 9.59
N THR A 213 7.29 -5.80 10.59
CA THR A 213 6.93 -5.53 11.99
C THR A 213 7.81 -4.39 12.52
N VAL A 214 7.39 -3.73 13.59
CA VAL A 214 8.19 -2.69 14.25
C VAL A 214 9.31 -3.35 15.05
N THR A 215 10.53 -2.86 14.88
CA THR A 215 11.68 -3.39 15.63
C THR A 215 11.61 -2.89 17.07
N GLY A 216 11.62 -3.81 18.04
CA GLY A 216 11.44 -3.45 19.45
C GLY A 216 9.98 -3.29 19.89
N GLY A 217 9.03 -3.71 19.05
CA GLY A 217 7.60 -3.66 19.36
C GLY A 217 6.94 -2.32 19.01
N SER A 218 5.62 -2.35 18.85
CA SER A 218 4.76 -1.22 18.48
C SER A 218 4.83 -0.05 19.47
N ALA A 219 5.10 -0.30 20.75
CA ALA A 219 5.37 0.75 21.75
C ALA A 219 6.46 1.74 21.29
N THR A 220 7.42 1.30 20.45
CA THR A 220 8.47 2.16 19.90
C THR A 220 7.90 3.37 19.15
N TYR A 221 6.88 3.19 18.30
CA TYR A 221 6.32 4.34 17.57
C TYR A 221 5.41 5.18 18.47
N VAL A 222 4.71 4.54 19.40
CA VAL A 222 3.83 5.20 20.37
C VAL A 222 4.62 6.16 21.25
N GLU A 223 5.73 5.69 21.82
CA GLU A 223 6.65 6.49 22.64
C GLU A 223 7.23 7.66 21.85
N ARG A 224 7.67 7.42 20.60
CA ARG A 224 8.22 8.49 19.74
C ARG A 224 7.17 9.52 19.32
N ALA A 225 5.95 9.10 19.02
CA ALA A 225 4.85 10.01 18.72
C ALA A 225 4.53 10.90 19.94
N ALA A 226 4.45 10.30 21.12
CA ALA A 226 4.20 11.03 22.36
C ALA A 226 5.34 12.00 22.71
N ALA A 227 6.60 11.59 22.51
CA ALA A 227 7.77 12.45 22.67
C ALA A 227 7.70 13.66 21.72
N ALA A 228 7.45 13.43 20.42
CA ALA A 228 7.33 14.50 19.43
C ALA A 228 6.20 15.48 19.75
N ILE A 229 5.07 15.01 20.27
CA ILE A 229 3.97 15.87 20.73
C ILE A 229 4.42 16.75 21.90
N ARG A 230 5.12 16.17 22.90
CA ARG A 230 5.63 16.90 24.07
C ARG A 230 6.70 17.92 23.68
N ASP A 231 7.62 17.56 22.80
CA ASP A 231 8.70 18.44 22.31
C ASP A 231 8.15 19.68 21.60
N ARG A 232 6.95 19.58 21.01
CA ARG A 232 6.22 20.70 20.38
C ARG A 232 5.32 21.48 21.37
N GLY A 233 5.46 21.22 22.66
CA GLY A 233 4.71 21.85 23.75
C GLY A 233 3.32 21.27 23.99
N GLY A 234 3.02 20.08 23.48
CA GLY A 234 1.76 19.38 23.73
C GLY A 234 1.72 18.71 25.11
N ARG A 235 0.51 18.59 25.67
CA ARG A 235 0.22 17.83 26.89
C ARG A 235 -0.24 16.42 26.51
N VAL A 236 0.30 15.42 27.18
CA VAL A 236 -0.11 14.01 27.01
C VAL A 236 -0.50 13.49 28.40
N LEU A 237 -1.79 13.23 28.60
CA LEU A 237 -2.41 12.92 29.88
C LEU A 237 -2.94 11.48 29.85
N THR A 238 -2.25 10.57 30.53
CA THR A 238 -2.72 9.19 30.79
C THR A 238 -3.57 9.16 32.05
N SER A 239 -4.29 8.06 32.28
CA SER A 239 -5.19 7.89 33.43
C SER A 239 -6.21 9.04 33.59
N THR A 240 -6.55 9.69 32.47
CA THR A 240 -7.40 10.88 32.41
C THR A 240 -8.55 10.59 31.47
N LYS A 241 -9.50 9.78 31.96
CA LYS A 241 -10.68 9.38 31.20
C LYS A 241 -11.60 10.58 30.97
N VAL A 242 -11.86 10.92 29.72
CA VAL A 242 -12.89 11.89 29.36
C VAL A 242 -14.27 11.25 29.56
N VAL A 243 -15.18 11.98 30.22
CA VAL A 243 -16.54 11.51 30.52
C VAL A 243 -17.61 12.29 29.77
N THR A 244 -17.34 13.54 29.42
CA THR A 244 -18.31 14.40 28.73
C THR A 244 -17.63 15.36 27.78
N VAL A 245 -18.20 15.51 26.58
CA VAL A 245 -17.81 16.44 25.53
C VAL A 245 -19.06 17.20 25.07
N VAL A 246 -19.03 18.53 25.18
CA VAL A 246 -20.14 19.41 24.79
C VAL A 246 -19.60 20.50 23.88
N GLU A 247 -20.18 20.62 22.68
CA GLU A 247 -19.88 21.73 21.78
C GLU A 247 -20.74 22.95 22.20
N THR A 248 -20.09 24.10 22.40
CA THR A 248 -20.72 25.36 22.82
C THR A 248 -20.31 26.50 21.88
N ASP A 249 -20.91 27.68 22.05
CA ASP A 249 -20.52 28.87 21.27
C ASP A 249 -19.05 29.28 21.52
N ALA A 250 -18.53 29.03 22.73
CA ALA A 250 -17.17 29.38 23.14
C ALA A 250 -16.09 28.37 22.68
N GLY A 251 -16.47 27.14 22.35
CA GLY A 251 -15.53 26.10 21.94
C GLY A 251 -16.13 24.72 22.12
N VAL A 252 -15.31 23.76 22.54
CA VAL A 252 -15.76 22.43 22.97
C VAL A 252 -15.25 22.21 24.38
N GLU A 253 -16.17 21.95 25.30
CA GLU A 253 -15.89 21.67 26.70
C GLU A 253 -15.64 20.17 26.88
N ILE A 254 -14.52 19.82 27.50
CA ILE A 254 -14.17 18.45 27.88
C ILE A 254 -14.15 18.38 29.41
N THR A 255 -14.91 17.43 29.97
CA THR A 255 -14.87 17.09 31.39
C THR A 255 -14.22 15.72 31.57
N ASP A 256 -13.22 15.63 32.43
CA ASP A 256 -12.55 14.38 32.80
C ASP A 256 -13.23 13.66 33.98
N GLY A 257 -12.79 12.44 34.27
CA GLY A 257 -13.32 11.62 35.37
C GLY A 257 -13.06 12.18 36.77
N ASN A 258 -12.21 13.20 36.90
CA ASN A 258 -11.97 13.93 38.15
C ASN A 258 -12.90 15.16 38.29
N GLY A 259 -13.75 15.42 37.30
CA GLY A 259 -14.62 16.58 37.25
C GLY A 259 -13.92 17.87 36.82
N GLN A 260 -12.71 17.79 36.27
CA GLN A 260 -12.03 18.96 35.70
C GLN A 260 -12.58 19.23 34.30
N THR A 261 -12.98 20.48 34.06
CA THR A 261 -13.48 20.94 32.76
C THR A 261 -12.48 21.90 32.11
N GLU A 262 -12.11 21.61 30.87
CA GLU A 262 -11.29 22.49 30.03
C GLU A 262 -11.99 22.78 28.69
N VAL A 263 -11.90 24.01 28.21
CA VAL A 263 -12.44 24.44 26.90
C VAL A 263 -11.34 24.41 25.84
N PHE A 264 -11.65 23.87 24.67
CA PHE A 264 -10.76 23.81 23.50
C PHE A 264 -11.42 24.44 22.26
N ASP A 265 -10.62 24.94 21.33
CA ASP A 265 -11.12 25.49 20.05
C ASP A 265 -11.57 24.38 19.07
N ALA A 266 -11.05 23.17 19.27
CA ALA A 266 -11.43 21.98 18.52
C ALA A 266 -11.09 20.70 19.29
N VAL A 267 -11.83 19.63 18.99
CA VAL A 267 -11.69 18.30 19.59
C VAL A 267 -11.71 17.25 18.50
N VAL A 268 -10.77 16.31 18.58
CA VAL A 268 -10.82 15.05 17.84
C VAL A 268 -11.19 13.92 18.81
N LEU A 269 -12.33 13.28 18.60
CA LEU A 269 -12.72 12.04 19.30
C LEU A 269 -12.16 10.84 18.55
N ALA A 270 -11.06 10.27 19.05
CA ALA A 270 -10.32 9.17 18.44
C ALA A 270 -10.54 7.81 19.14
N THR A 271 -11.77 7.58 19.60
CA THR A 271 -12.22 6.41 20.37
C THR A 271 -13.14 5.48 19.57
N HIS A 272 -13.50 4.31 20.13
CA HIS A 272 -14.53 3.44 19.53
C HIS A 272 -15.88 4.18 19.44
N PRO A 273 -16.73 3.90 18.43
CA PRO A 273 -17.99 4.60 18.22
C PRO A 273 -18.90 4.65 19.45
N GLY A 274 -19.07 3.52 20.15
CA GLY A 274 -19.85 3.46 21.38
C GLY A 274 -19.26 4.31 22.52
N GLN A 275 -17.92 4.35 22.65
CA GLN A 275 -17.23 5.21 23.61
C GLN A 275 -17.41 6.69 23.26
N SER A 276 -17.25 7.04 21.98
CA SER A 276 -17.48 8.40 21.48
C SER A 276 -18.91 8.85 21.77
N LEU A 277 -19.90 8.00 21.46
CA LEU A 277 -21.31 8.29 21.70
C LEU A 277 -21.61 8.48 23.20
N ALA A 278 -21.01 7.67 24.07
CA ALA A 278 -21.20 7.77 25.52
C ALA A 278 -20.59 9.05 26.11
N MET A 279 -19.59 9.65 25.47
CA MET A 279 -18.99 10.91 25.90
C MET A 279 -19.74 12.14 25.39
N LEU A 280 -20.57 12.05 24.35
CA LEU A 280 -21.29 13.22 23.83
C LEU A 280 -22.40 13.64 24.81
N GLY A 281 -22.34 14.87 25.31
CA GLY A 281 -23.38 15.40 26.20
C GLY A 281 -24.72 15.61 25.50
N GLU A 282 -24.69 16.10 24.26
CA GLU A 282 -25.88 16.37 23.44
C GLU A 282 -25.70 15.82 22.02
N PRO A 283 -25.72 14.49 21.81
CA PRO A 283 -25.47 13.93 20.49
C PRO A 283 -26.59 14.31 19.51
N THR A 284 -26.23 14.57 18.26
CA THR A 284 -27.21 14.78 17.18
C THR A 284 -27.92 13.47 16.82
N ALA A 285 -29.00 13.55 16.03
CA ALA A 285 -29.68 12.35 15.52
C ALA A 285 -28.73 11.48 14.67
N ALA A 286 -27.96 12.11 13.78
CA ALA A 286 -26.96 11.43 12.96
C ALA A 286 -25.85 10.78 13.81
N GLN A 287 -25.36 11.47 14.84
CA GLN A 287 -24.36 10.90 15.76
C GLN A 287 -24.87 9.66 16.50
N ARG A 288 -26.12 9.67 16.99
CA ARG A 288 -26.72 8.48 17.62
C ARG A 288 -26.86 7.32 16.65
N GLU A 289 -27.39 7.58 15.46
CA GLU A 289 -27.67 6.57 14.44
C GLU A 289 -26.37 5.92 13.93
N ILE A 290 -25.41 6.75 13.49
CA ILE A 290 -24.19 6.27 12.85
C ILE A 290 -23.27 5.61 13.87
N LEU A 291 -23.00 6.25 15.02
CA LEU A 291 -22.09 5.67 16.03
C LEU A 291 -22.69 4.42 16.68
N GLY A 292 -24.02 4.32 16.77
CA GLY A 292 -24.73 3.14 17.29
C GLY A 292 -24.73 1.94 16.34
N ALA A 293 -24.39 2.13 15.07
CA ALA A 293 -24.42 1.08 14.04
C ALA A 293 -23.14 0.23 13.98
N PHE A 294 -22.15 0.46 14.85
CA PHE A 294 -20.88 -0.26 14.87
C PHE A 294 -20.81 -1.22 16.07
N PRO A 295 -21.25 -2.48 15.92
CA PRO A 295 -21.07 -3.49 16.96
C PRO A 295 -19.60 -3.91 17.10
N TYR A 296 -19.21 -4.26 18.32
CA TYR A 296 -17.89 -4.80 18.64
C TYR A 296 -18.03 -6.14 19.35
N SER A 297 -17.06 -7.02 19.13
CA SER A 297 -16.92 -8.29 19.85
C SER A 297 -15.72 -8.24 20.78
N ALA A 298 -15.94 -8.53 22.06
CA ALA A 298 -14.87 -8.69 23.04
C ALA A 298 -14.25 -10.08 22.90
N ASN A 299 -12.92 -10.13 22.76
CA ASN A 299 -12.15 -11.34 22.60
C ASN A 299 -11.04 -11.36 23.64
N GLN A 300 -11.01 -12.42 24.44
CA GLN A 300 -9.90 -12.66 25.36
C GLN A 300 -8.70 -13.22 24.58
N ALA A 301 -7.55 -12.60 24.80
CA ALA A 301 -6.26 -13.03 24.27
C ALA A 301 -5.31 -13.38 25.42
N GLN A 302 -4.55 -14.46 25.27
CA GLN A 302 -3.54 -14.86 26.24
C GLN A 302 -2.17 -14.92 25.56
N LEU A 303 -1.19 -14.20 26.11
CA LEU A 303 0.22 -14.33 25.78
C LEU A 303 0.79 -15.48 26.61
N HIS A 304 1.37 -16.50 25.98
CA HIS A 304 1.85 -17.71 26.64
C HIS A 304 3.04 -18.36 25.92
N THR A 305 3.61 -19.38 26.56
CA THR A 305 4.67 -20.23 25.98
C THR A 305 4.21 -21.65 25.63
N ASP A 306 2.92 -21.97 25.85
CA ASP A 306 2.39 -23.30 25.56
C ASP A 306 2.28 -23.63 24.06
N THR A 307 3.16 -24.49 23.55
CA THR A 307 3.17 -24.89 22.13
C THR A 307 2.14 -25.97 21.77
N SER A 308 1.33 -26.44 22.73
CA SER A 308 0.33 -27.50 22.53
C SER A 308 -0.72 -27.17 21.45
N LEU A 309 -1.03 -25.88 21.30
CA LEU A 309 -2.01 -25.37 20.32
C LEU A 309 -1.46 -25.19 18.91
N LEU A 310 -0.14 -25.24 18.72
CA LEU A 310 0.44 -25.23 17.37
C LEU A 310 0.14 -26.55 16.64
N PRO A 311 0.19 -26.55 15.30
CA PRO A 311 0.15 -27.79 14.53
C PRO A 311 1.23 -28.79 14.99
N PRO A 312 0.89 -30.08 15.19
CA PRO A 312 1.86 -31.12 15.52
C PRO A 312 2.90 -31.30 14.41
N ASP A 313 2.53 -31.14 13.12
CA ASP A 313 3.48 -31.18 12.02
C ASP A 313 4.21 -29.84 11.86
N GLU A 314 5.53 -29.84 11.99
CA GLU A 314 6.32 -28.62 11.86
C GLU A 314 6.23 -28.01 10.44
N ARG A 315 5.87 -28.79 9.43
CA ARG A 315 5.72 -28.32 8.04
C ARG A 315 4.49 -27.43 7.86
N THR A 316 3.48 -27.60 8.71
CA THR A 316 2.23 -26.84 8.68
C THR A 316 2.22 -25.72 9.72
N ARG A 317 3.10 -25.72 10.73
CA ARG A 317 3.27 -24.59 11.65
C ARG A 317 3.51 -23.29 10.88
N ALA A 318 2.63 -22.33 11.14
CA ALA A 318 2.63 -21.03 10.47
C ALA A 318 2.73 -19.89 11.49
N SER A 319 2.79 -18.67 10.98
CA SER A 319 2.67 -17.48 11.84
C SER A 319 1.29 -17.38 12.48
N TRP A 320 0.23 -17.77 11.75
CA TRP A 320 -1.16 -17.72 12.19
C TRP A 320 -1.74 -19.13 12.13
N ASN A 321 -2.19 -19.67 13.25
CA ASN A 321 -2.57 -21.08 13.37
C ASN A 321 -4.03 -21.19 13.82
N TYR A 322 -4.92 -21.41 12.86
CA TYR A 322 -6.34 -21.58 13.12
C TYR A 322 -6.65 -23.03 13.52
N LEU A 323 -7.36 -23.19 14.65
CA LEU A 323 -7.85 -24.45 15.15
C LEU A 323 -9.37 -24.45 15.17
N GLU A 324 -9.95 -25.34 14.37
CA GLU A 324 -11.38 -25.64 14.41
C GLU A 324 -11.68 -26.74 15.43
N ARG A 325 -12.52 -26.42 16.43
CA ARG A 325 -12.96 -27.36 17.46
C ARG A 325 -14.42 -27.80 17.28
N PRO A 326 -14.77 -29.05 17.58
CA PRO A 326 -16.16 -29.49 17.61
C PRO A 326 -16.95 -28.81 18.76
N GLY A 327 -18.16 -28.33 18.47
CA GLY A 327 -19.16 -28.01 19.51
C GLY A 327 -18.99 -26.67 20.23
N ARG A 328 -18.02 -25.83 19.87
CA ARG A 328 -17.93 -24.44 20.32
C ARG A 328 -17.70 -23.54 19.11
N GLY A 329 -18.69 -22.72 18.78
CA GLY A 329 -18.56 -21.60 17.83
C GLY A 329 -17.71 -20.51 18.46
N GLN A 330 -16.42 -20.79 18.65
CA GLN A 330 -15.43 -19.82 19.08
C GLN A 330 -14.16 -20.06 18.27
N VAL A 331 -13.67 -19.01 17.63
CA VAL A 331 -12.36 -19.03 16.97
C VAL A 331 -11.31 -19.39 18.00
N THR A 332 -10.47 -20.37 17.68
CA THR A 332 -9.19 -20.57 18.38
C THR A 332 -8.08 -20.27 17.40
N LEU A 333 -7.40 -19.14 17.61
CA LEU A 333 -6.37 -18.65 16.70
C LEU A 333 -5.09 -18.32 17.47
N THR A 334 -4.04 -19.09 17.20
CA THR A 334 -2.73 -18.93 17.83
C THR A 334 -1.75 -18.25 16.87
N TYR A 335 -1.25 -17.09 17.27
CA TYR A 335 -0.20 -16.35 16.58
C TYR A 335 1.17 -16.74 17.14
N ASP A 336 2.06 -17.19 16.27
CA ASP A 336 3.46 -17.43 16.61
C ASP A 336 4.24 -16.12 16.55
N LEU A 337 4.20 -15.36 17.65
CA LEU A 337 4.83 -14.03 17.77
C LEU A 337 6.33 -14.11 17.58
N THR A 338 6.93 -15.23 17.97
CA THR A 338 8.35 -15.49 17.74
C THR A 338 8.67 -15.46 16.24
N ARG A 339 7.83 -16.06 15.40
CA ARG A 339 7.99 -16.00 13.93
C ARG A 339 7.62 -14.64 13.37
N LEU A 340 6.45 -14.11 13.74
CA LEU A 340 5.92 -12.84 13.22
C LEU A 340 6.88 -11.69 13.49
N MET A 341 7.40 -11.61 14.71
CA MET A 341 8.26 -10.52 15.13
C MET A 341 9.75 -10.84 15.01
N ARG A 342 10.11 -12.04 14.54
CA ARG A 342 11.50 -12.55 14.51
C ARG A 342 12.21 -12.40 15.85
N LEU A 343 11.50 -12.75 16.93
CA LEU A 343 12.07 -12.67 18.27
C LEU A 343 13.23 -13.68 18.39
N PRO A 344 14.29 -13.33 19.13
CA PRO A 344 15.29 -14.30 19.51
C PRO A 344 14.64 -15.39 20.39
N THR A 345 15.12 -16.62 20.25
CA THR A 345 14.58 -17.81 20.94
C THR A 345 15.60 -18.44 21.87
N PRO A 346 16.06 -17.73 22.92
CA PRO A 346 16.97 -18.33 23.88
C PRO A 346 16.30 -19.56 24.53
N GLY A 347 17.04 -20.67 24.57
CA GLY A 347 16.51 -21.95 25.07
C GLY A 347 15.40 -22.57 24.23
N GLY A 348 15.13 -22.08 23.00
CA GLY A 348 14.09 -22.61 22.12
C GLY A 348 12.66 -22.23 22.53
N VAL A 349 12.49 -21.32 23.50
CA VAL A 349 11.17 -20.88 23.96
C VAL A 349 10.46 -20.07 22.88
N ARG A 350 9.20 -20.44 22.61
CA ARG A 350 8.30 -19.70 21.72
C ARG A 350 7.32 -18.89 22.54
N HIS A 351 7.13 -17.65 22.12
CA HIS A 351 6.09 -16.77 22.61
C HIS A 351 4.94 -16.76 21.61
N LEU A 352 3.75 -17.05 22.10
CA LEU A 352 2.52 -17.21 21.33
C LEU A 352 1.44 -16.31 21.95
N VAL A 353 0.56 -15.75 21.13
CA VAL A 353 -0.70 -15.19 21.62
C VAL A 353 -1.84 -15.95 21.01
N THR A 354 -2.80 -16.38 21.83
CA THR A 354 -3.98 -17.12 21.37
C THR A 354 -5.23 -16.32 21.69
N LEU A 355 -6.09 -16.16 20.68
CA LEU A 355 -7.46 -15.66 20.85
C LEU A 355 -8.44 -16.82 20.87
N GLY A 356 -9.31 -16.82 21.87
CA GLY A 356 -10.24 -17.90 22.16
C GLY A 356 -9.55 -19.18 22.65
N GLY A 357 -10.28 -20.07 23.31
CA GLY A 357 -9.71 -21.32 23.83
C GLY A 357 -8.78 -21.14 25.04
N ALA A 358 -9.01 -20.12 25.87
CA ALA A 358 -8.28 -19.92 27.12
C ALA A 358 -8.31 -21.15 28.06
N ASP A 359 -9.35 -21.98 27.94
CA ASP A 359 -9.49 -23.25 28.65
C ASP A 359 -8.49 -24.34 28.23
N LEU A 360 -7.75 -24.13 27.14
CA LEU A 360 -6.80 -25.09 26.58
C LEU A 360 -5.34 -24.81 26.93
N ILE A 361 -5.05 -23.59 27.38
CA ILE A 361 -3.69 -23.15 27.64
C ILE A 361 -3.33 -23.55 29.05
N ASP A 362 -2.18 -24.21 29.20
CA ASP A 362 -1.60 -24.50 30.50
C ASP A 362 -1.44 -23.19 31.32
N PRO A 363 -2.15 -23.04 32.46
CA PRO A 363 -2.12 -21.81 33.25
C PRO A 363 -0.72 -21.42 33.71
N ASP A 364 0.17 -22.40 33.93
CA ASP A 364 1.55 -22.16 34.38
C ASP A 364 2.43 -21.56 33.26
N LYS A 365 1.95 -21.58 32.01
CA LYS A 365 2.66 -21.04 30.84
C LYS A 365 2.10 -19.70 30.37
N VAL A 366 1.06 -19.18 31.01
CA VAL A 366 0.47 -17.87 30.71
C VAL A 366 1.37 -16.76 31.25
N ILE A 367 1.70 -15.81 30.38
CA ILE A 367 2.50 -14.61 30.71
C ILE A 367 1.56 -13.43 30.98
N ALA A 368 0.55 -13.23 30.14
CA ALA A 368 -0.42 -12.14 30.28
C ALA A 368 -1.77 -12.55 29.69
N THR A 369 -2.85 -11.96 30.22
CA THR A 369 -4.20 -12.06 29.68
C THR A 369 -4.71 -10.66 29.39
N MET A 370 -5.29 -10.47 28.20
CA MET A 370 -5.76 -9.18 27.69
C MET A 370 -7.17 -9.35 27.11
N GLU A 371 -7.92 -8.27 27.10
CA GLU A 371 -9.21 -8.19 26.41
C GLU A 371 -9.09 -7.22 25.24
N TYR A 372 -9.40 -7.69 24.03
CA TYR A 372 -9.44 -6.86 22.84
C TYR A 372 -10.84 -6.81 22.27
N GLU A 373 -11.27 -5.63 21.85
CA GLU A 373 -12.49 -5.48 21.07
C GLU A 373 -12.15 -5.43 19.57
N HIS A 374 -12.90 -6.18 18.76
CA HIS A 374 -12.82 -6.13 17.30
C HIS A 374 -14.15 -5.69 16.69
N PRO A 375 -14.15 -4.78 15.71
CA PRO A 375 -15.38 -4.34 15.05
C PRO A 375 -16.01 -5.49 14.26
N LEU A 376 -17.33 -5.55 14.27
CA LEU A 376 -18.11 -6.47 13.46
C LEU A 376 -18.69 -5.72 12.26
N TYR A 377 -18.37 -6.18 11.05
CA TYR A 377 -18.85 -5.57 9.82
C TYR A 377 -20.15 -6.22 9.35
N THR A 378 -21.25 -5.53 9.61
CA THR A 378 -22.59 -5.83 9.09
C THR A 378 -22.95 -4.87 7.94
N PRO A 379 -23.95 -5.19 7.10
CA PRO A 379 -24.47 -4.25 6.11
C PRO A 379 -24.79 -2.86 6.70
N GLU A 380 -25.37 -2.82 7.89
CA GLU A 380 -25.70 -1.57 8.60
C GLU A 380 -24.45 -0.78 8.97
N SER A 381 -23.41 -1.43 9.50
CA SER A 381 -22.15 -0.76 9.86
C SER A 381 -21.41 -0.21 8.62
N VAL A 382 -21.46 -0.92 7.48
CA VAL A 382 -20.85 -0.48 6.23
C VAL A 382 -21.62 0.70 5.64
N ALA A 383 -22.95 0.68 5.71
CA ALA A 383 -23.78 1.82 5.31
C ALA A 383 -23.54 3.05 6.21
N ALA A 384 -23.43 2.86 7.53
CA ALA A 384 -23.09 3.92 8.47
C ALA A 384 -21.69 4.51 8.21
N GLN A 385 -20.72 3.68 7.83
CA GLN A 385 -19.37 4.11 7.47
C GLN A 385 -19.36 5.08 6.27
N GLN A 386 -20.22 4.87 5.27
CA GLN A 386 -20.35 5.78 4.12
C GLN A 386 -20.90 7.16 4.50
N ARG A 387 -21.62 7.25 5.61
CA ARG A 387 -22.21 8.47 6.15
C ARG A 387 -21.35 9.14 7.22
N ALA A 388 -20.15 8.63 7.50
CA ALA A 388 -19.34 9.08 8.63
C ALA A 388 -18.94 10.57 8.57
N ASP A 389 -19.03 11.21 7.40
CA ASP A 389 -18.79 12.66 7.26
C ASP A 389 -19.95 13.52 7.85
N GLU A 390 -21.13 12.94 8.07
CA GLU A 390 -22.27 13.59 8.76
C GLU A 390 -22.04 13.78 10.27
N LEU A 391 -21.04 13.10 10.84
CA LEU A 391 -20.73 13.16 12.27
C LEU A 391 -20.04 14.46 12.68
N ASP A 392 -19.24 15.01 11.78
CA ASP A 392 -18.28 16.06 12.08
C ASP A 392 -18.93 17.44 12.05
N SER A 393 -18.49 18.31 12.97
CA SER A 393 -18.76 19.76 12.94
C SER A 393 -17.48 20.54 12.61
N ASP A 394 -17.53 21.87 12.69
CA ASP A 394 -16.35 22.72 12.50
C ASP A 394 -15.35 22.65 13.66
N ARG A 395 -15.78 22.14 14.83
CA ARG A 395 -14.96 22.05 16.05
C ARG A 395 -14.83 20.63 16.57
N LEU A 396 -15.80 19.75 16.35
CA LEU A 396 -15.81 18.37 16.83
C LEU A 396 -15.71 17.40 15.66
N VAL A 397 -14.62 16.63 15.61
CA VAL A 397 -14.33 15.70 14.51
C VAL A 397 -14.07 14.30 15.06
N PHE A 398 -14.55 13.27 14.38
CA PHE A 398 -14.41 11.89 14.83
C PHE A 398 -13.33 11.16 14.03
N ALA A 399 -12.49 10.38 14.71
CA ALA A 399 -11.48 9.55 14.09
C ALA A 399 -11.49 8.13 14.66
N GLY A 400 -11.08 7.15 13.85
CA GLY A 400 -10.93 5.78 14.31
C GLY A 400 -10.80 4.79 13.17
N ALA A 401 -10.29 3.60 13.48
CA ALA A 401 -10.12 2.54 12.50
C ALA A 401 -11.46 2.05 11.91
N TRP A 402 -12.57 2.27 12.63
CA TRP A 402 -13.95 1.98 12.19
C TRP A 402 -14.40 2.82 10.98
N ARG A 403 -13.65 3.86 10.58
CA ARG A 403 -13.84 4.59 9.31
C ARG A 403 -13.23 3.87 8.09
N GLY A 404 -12.65 2.69 8.27
CA GLY A 404 -12.20 1.78 7.21
C GLY A 404 -12.38 0.31 7.62
N TRP A 405 -11.44 -0.55 7.24
CA TRP A 405 -11.50 -2.00 7.54
C TRP A 405 -11.09 -2.38 8.97
N GLY A 406 -10.83 -1.41 9.84
CA GLY A 406 -10.52 -1.67 11.25
C GLY A 406 -9.02 -1.88 11.50
N PHE A 407 -8.17 -1.61 10.52
CA PHE A 407 -6.72 -1.80 10.63
C PHE A 407 -6.01 -0.53 11.09
N HIS A 408 -4.73 -0.68 11.44
CA HIS A 408 -3.91 0.46 11.89
C HIS A 408 -3.74 1.55 10.83
N GLU A 409 -3.70 1.20 9.54
CA GLU A 409 -3.71 2.20 8.47
C GLU A 409 -5.01 3.01 8.46
N ASP A 410 -6.16 2.35 8.63
CA ASP A 410 -7.45 3.04 8.65
C ASP A 410 -7.52 4.04 9.81
N GLY A 411 -7.00 3.65 10.98
CA GLY A 411 -6.86 4.54 12.12
C GLY A 411 -5.92 5.71 11.83
N ALA A 412 -4.71 5.45 11.32
CA ALA A 412 -3.74 6.51 10.99
C ALA A 412 -4.30 7.49 9.95
N ARG A 413 -4.87 6.97 8.85
CA ARG A 413 -5.54 7.75 7.79
C ARG A 413 -6.69 8.58 8.37
N SER A 414 -7.52 7.98 9.21
CA SER A 414 -8.63 8.69 9.87
C SER A 414 -8.14 9.81 10.79
N GLY A 415 -7.06 9.60 11.55
CA GLY A 415 -6.48 10.62 12.41
C GLY A 415 -5.90 11.80 11.63
N ALA A 416 -5.18 11.51 10.53
CA ALA A 416 -4.67 12.52 9.62
C ALA A 416 -5.80 13.33 8.97
N ARG A 417 -6.87 12.66 8.51
CA ARG A 417 -8.06 13.30 7.95
C ARG A 417 -8.76 14.20 8.97
N ALA A 418 -8.84 13.79 10.23
CA ALA A 418 -9.45 14.59 11.28
C ALA A 418 -8.68 15.89 11.53
N ALA A 419 -7.35 15.82 11.61
CA ALA A 419 -6.51 17.01 11.70
C ALA A 419 -6.69 17.93 10.47
N GLN A 420 -6.77 17.36 9.27
CA GLN A 420 -7.03 18.11 8.04
C GLN A 420 -8.41 18.80 8.04
N ARG A 421 -9.45 18.15 8.56
CA ARG A 421 -10.80 18.72 8.68
C ARG A 421 -10.82 19.95 9.59
N LEU A 422 -9.93 19.99 10.58
CA LEU A 422 -9.69 21.14 11.44
C LEU A 422 -8.78 22.22 10.80
N GLY A 423 -8.43 22.07 9.52
CA GLY A 423 -7.58 23.01 8.78
C GLY A 423 -6.08 22.83 9.01
N ILE A 424 -5.66 21.72 9.62
CA ILE A 424 -4.24 21.43 9.90
C ILE A 424 -3.69 20.54 8.79
N SER A 425 -2.80 21.10 7.97
CA SER A 425 -2.14 20.34 6.92
C SER A 425 -1.05 19.45 7.51
N TRP A 426 -1.10 18.15 7.24
CA TRP A 426 0.07 17.28 7.38
C TRP A 426 0.90 17.36 6.10
N THR A 427 1.59 18.48 5.94
CA THR A 427 2.62 18.64 4.91
C THR A 427 3.96 18.14 5.49
N ARG A 428 4.79 17.44 4.71
CA ARG A 428 6.12 17.00 5.18
C ARG A 428 6.93 18.24 5.63
N PRO A 429 7.87 18.13 6.58
CA PRO A 429 8.82 19.22 6.87
C PRO A 429 9.60 19.63 5.61
N GLU A 430 9.84 18.63 4.76
CA GLU A 430 10.24 18.81 3.38
C GLU A 430 9.28 19.76 2.64
N GLU A 431 7.96 19.63 2.67
CA GLU A 431 7.03 20.61 2.05
C GLU A 431 6.98 22.02 2.68
N GLN A 432 7.61 22.28 3.83
CA GLN A 432 7.76 23.65 4.38
C GLN A 432 9.13 24.30 4.07
N GLY A 433 10.05 23.55 3.47
CA GLY A 433 11.39 24.01 3.03
C GLY A 433 11.86 23.45 1.67
N ILE A 434 11.03 22.67 0.99
CA ILE A 434 11.15 22.23 -0.39
C ILE A 434 10.41 23.29 -1.19
N GLU A 435 11.17 24.06 -1.96
CA GLU A 435 10.68 24.42 -3.29
C GLU A 435 10.05 23.18 -3.91
N ARG A 436 8.70 23.14 -3.99
CA ARG A 436 7.88 22.13 -4.68
C ARG A 436 8.75 21.20 -5.53
N PRO A 437 8.84 19.88 -5.32
CA PRO A 437 9.67 19.06 -6.20
C PRO A 437 9.05 19.11 -7.61
N ASP A 438 9.56 19.76 -8.63
CA ASP A 438 10.70 20.65 -8.84
C ASP A 438 10.26 21.39 -10.12
N GLU A 439 10.04 22.71 -10.10
CA GLU A 439 9.93 23.46 -11.37
C GLU A 439 11.20 23.22 -12.22
N SER A 440 12.31 22.80 -11.60
CA SER A 440 13.54 22.36 -12.27
C SER A 440 13.52 20.97 -12.91
N ALA A 441 12.47 20.14 -12.75
CA ALA A 441 12.41 18.82 -13.38
C ALA A 441 11.78 18.93 -14.76
N THR A 442 10.77 19.79 -14.92
CA THR A 442 10.10 20.04 -16.20
C THR A 442 10.85 21.09 -17.01
N GLY A 443 10.82 20.94 -18.34
CA GLY A 443 11.45 21.87 -19.28
C GLY A 443 12.33 21.17 -20.31
N LEU A 444 13.16 21.98 -20.98
CA LEU A 444 14.00 21.52 -22.07
C LEU A 444 15.33 20.96 -21.55
N TYR A 445 15.71 19.79 -22.03
CA TYR A 445 16.96 19.11 -21.72
C TYR A 445 17.85 19.05 -22.96
N ARG A 446 19.10 19.48 -22.81
CA ARG A 446 20.13 19.21 -23.81
C ARG A 446 20.69 17.83 -23.56
N THR A 447 20.42 16.89 -24.46
CA THR A 447 20.79 15.48 -24.28
C THR A 447 21.92 15.06 -25.20
N THR A 448 22.61 14.00 -24.79
CA THR A 448 23.57 13.25 -25.58
C THR A 448 23.07 11.81 -25.62
N ILE A 449 22.88 11.30 -26.82
CA ILE A 449 22.43 9.93 -27.07
C ILE A 449 23.65 9.12 -27.52
N SER A 450 23.93 8.03 -26.83
CA SER A 450 25.03 7.12 -27.16
C SER A 450 24.53 5.70 -27.36
N HIS A 451 25.04 5.05 -28.39
CA HIS A 451 24.82 3.62 -28.63
C HIS A 451 26.17 2.93 -28.75
N THR A 452 26.35 1.83 -28.03
CA THR A 452 27.58 1.03 -28.01
C THR A 452 27.24 -0.43 -28.22
N ARG A 453 27.66 -0.99 -29.35
CA ARG A 453 27.62 -2.41 -29.66
C ARG A 453 28.98 -3.03 -29.34
N ARG A 454 29.01 -4.09 -28.52
CA ARG A 454 30.27 -4.73 -28.08
C ARG A 454 30.65 -5.99 -28.86
N GLY A 455 29.72 -6.57 -29.61
CA GLY A 455 29.93 -7.70 -30.52
C GLY A 455 28.73 -7.87 -31.48
N PRO A 456 28.85 -8.70 -32.53
CA PRO A 456 30.09 -9.24 -33.14
C PRO A 456 30.94 -8.15 -33.84
N LEU A 457 30.36 -6.98 -34.13
CA LEU A 457 31.06 -5.81 -34.66
C LEU A 457 31.07 -4.69 -33.60
N LYS A 458 32.26 -4.31 -33.10
CA LYS A 458 32.38 -3.19 -32.17
C LYS A 458 32.05 -1.88 -32.89
N ASN A 459 31.02 -1.18 -32.43
CA ASN A 459 30.64 0.13 -32.96
C ASN A 459 30.10 1.01 -31.84
N ARG A 460 30.51 2.28 -31.80
CA ARG A 460 29.99 3.27 -30.86
C ARG A 460 29.72 4.56 -31.59
N PHE A 461 28.52 5.10 -31.40
CA PHE A 461 28.19 6.43 -31.90
C PHE A 461 27.52 7.27 -30.82
N VAL A 462 27.76 8.57 -30.90
CA VAL A 462 27.28 9.56 -29.94
C VAL A 462 26.83 10.79 -30.71
N HIS A 463 25.62 11.28 -30.44
CA HIS A 463 25.13 12.53 -31.03
C HIS A 463 24.38 13.35 -29.99
N ARG A 464 24.30 14.66 -30.22
CA ARG A 464 23.53 15.59 -29.38
C ARG A 464 22.09 15.64 -29.84
N SER A 465 21.17 15.79 -28.89
CA SER A 465 19.75 15.90 -29.13
C SER A 465 19.11 16.83 -28.09
N TYR A 466 17.80 17.02 -28.20
CA TYR A 466 16.99 17.75 -27.25
C TYR A 466 15.77 16.93 -26.87
N TRP A 467 15.49 16.87 -25.58
CA TRP A 467 14.33 16.21 -24.99
C TRP A 467 13.59 17.21 -24.13
N GLN A 468 12.30 17.00 -23.92
CA GLN A 468 11.51 17.76 -22.97
C GLN A 468 10.95 16.82 -21.91
N VAL A 469 11.03 17.26 -20.66
CA VAL A 469 10.32 16.63 -19.54
C VAL A 469 9.11 17.50 -19.25
N VAL A 470 7.93 16.91 -19.32
CA VAL A 470 6.66 17.63 -19.16
C VAL A 470 5.78 16.89 -18.16
N GLU A 471 4.87 17.61 -17.52
CA GLU A 471 3.81 17.01 -16.73
C GLU A 471 2.61 16.77 -17.64
N LEU A 472 2.05 15.55 -17.65
CA LEU A 472 1.00 15.19 -18.62
C LEU A 472 -0.26 16.03 -18.53
N ASP A 473 -0.54 16.63 -17.38
CA ASP A 473 -1.69 17.51 -17.18
C ASP A 473 -1.42 18.95 -17.60
N ARG A 474 -0.15 19.27 -17.90
CA ARG A 474 0.34 20.61 -18.23
C ARG A 474 1.28 20.54 -19.43
N LEU A 475 0.78 19.99 -20.54
CA LEU A 475 1.54 19.87 -21.78
C LEU A 475 1.74 21.26 -22.41
N PRO A 476 2.98 21.63 -22.78
CA PRO A 476 3.23 22.87 -23.50
C PRO A 476 2.73 22.76 -24.95
N ASP A 477 2.19 23.87 -25.46
CA ASP A 477 1.80 24.01 -26.86
C ASP A 477 2.55 25.19 -27.51
N HIS A 478 3.54 24.87 -28.33
CA HIS A 478 4.31 25.84 -29.10
C HIS A 478 3.93 25.82 -30.59
N GLY A 479 2.73 25.34 -30.92
CA GLY A 479 2.23 25.23 -32.29
C GLY A 479 3.14 24.36 -33.15
N ILE A 480 3.54 24.86 -34.33
CA ILE A 480 4.37 24.10 -35.28
C ILE A 480 5.78 23.78 -34.76
N LEU A 481 6.25 24.44 -33.70
CA LEU A 481 7.61 24.26 -33.17
C LEU A 481 7.71 23.18 -32.07
N GLY A 482 6.57 22.72 -31.54
CA GLY A 482 6.58 21.74 -30.46
C GLY A 482 5.21 21.53 -29.85
N ARG A 483 4.56 20.40 -30.16
CA ARG A 483 3.31 19.95 -29.53
C ARG A 483 3.41 18.46 -29.16
N PHE A 484 2.79 18.07 -28.04
CA PHE A 484 2.63 16.66 -27.66
C PHE A 484 1.23 16.19 -28.08
N GLU A 485 1.16 15.08 -28.81
CA GLU A 485 -0.09 14.57 -29.37
C GLU A 485 -0.18 13.07 -29.11
N ALA A 486 -1.37 12.58 -28.73
CA ALA A 486 -1.56 11.17 -28.37
C ALA A 486 -1.21 10.20 -29.50
N ARG A 487 -1.40 10.60 -30.77
CA ARG A 487 -0.98 9.81 -31.92
C ARG A 487 0.52 9.47 -31.96
N ASP A 488 1.36 10.19 -31.20
CA ASP A 488 2.80 9.97 -31.08
C ASP A 488 3.21 9.08 -29.92
N HIS A 489 2.23 8.60 -29.14
CA HIS A 489 2.43 7.86 -27.90
C HIS A 489 1.52 6.62 -27.86
N LEU A 490 1.59 5.83 -26.78
CA LEU A 490 0.86 4.58 -26.67
C LEU A 490 -0.65 4.81 -26.68
N GLY A 491 -1.42 3.79 -27.09
CA GLY A 491 -2.88 3.79 -27.09
C GLY A 491 -3.55 4.46 -28.30
N ASP A 492 -4.76 4.95 -28.07
CA ASP A 492 -5.68 5.49 -29.08
C ASP A 492 -5.34 6.96 -29.42
N PRO A 493 -5.15 7.33 -30.71
CA PRO A 493 -4.88 8.73 -31.09
C PRO A 493 -5.98 9.73 -30.71
N ASP A 494 -7.21 9.27 -30.50
CA ASP A 494 -8.38 10.10 -30.23
C ASP A 494 -8.57 10.36 -28.72
N LEU A 495 -7.80 9.66 -27.87
CA LEU A 495 -7.71 9.90 -26.42
C LEU A 495 -6.54 10.82 -26.08
N SER A 496 -6.52 11.37 -24.86
CA SER A 496 -5.33 12.05 -24.34
C SER A 496 -4.22 11.06 -23.99
N ILE A 497 -2.96 11.53 -23.97
CA ILE A 497 -1.80 10.73 -23.55
C ILE A 497 -2.01 10.14 -22.14
N ARG A 498 -2.59 10.93 -21.21
CA ARG A 498 -2.92 10.46 -19.85
C ARG A 498 -3.97 9.36 -19.85
N GLN A 499 -5.04 9.48 -20.63
CA GLN A 499 -6.08 8.44 -20.72
C GLN A 499 -5.52 7.14 -21.30
N ASN A 500 -4.67 7.22 -22.33
CA ASN A 500 -4.00 6.04 -22.88
C ASN A 500 -3.07 5.37 -21.87
N LEU A 501 -2.28 6.17 -21.14
CA LEU A 501 -1.43 5.66 -20.06
C LEU A 501 -2.27 5.01 -18.95
N ALA A 502 -3.37 5.63 -18.55
CA ALA A 502 -4.29 5.07 -17.57
C ALA A 502 -4.91 3.75 -18.05
N ALA A 503 -5.33 3.66 -19.32
CA ALA A 503 -5.87 2.44 -19.91
C ALA A 503 -4.81 1.32 -19.92
N PHE A 504 -3.57 1.65 -20.32
CA PHE A 504 -2.46 0.71 -20.29
C PHE A 504 -2.13 0.23 -18.87
N LEU A 505 -2.06 1.13 -17.89
CA LEU A 505 -1.81 0.76 -16.49
C LEU A 505 -2.96 -0.08 -15.92
N LYS A 506 -4.21 0.20 -16.31
CA LYS A 506 -5.38 -0.58 -15.89
C LYS A 506 -5.33 -2.02 -16.40
N LEU A 507 -4.79 -2.27 -17.60
CA LEU A 507 -4.52 -3.64 -18.08
C LEU A 507 -3.49 -4.40 -17.22
N HIS A 508 -2.69 -3.67 -16.45
CA HIS A 508 -1.69 -4.19 -15.52
C HIS A 508 -2.13 -4.07 -14.05
N ASP A 509 -3.44 -3.95 -13.79
CA ASP A 509 -4.03 -3.84 -12.44
C ASP A 509 -3.52 -2.62 -11.63
N LEU A 510 -3.09 -1.56 -12.30
CA LEU A 510 -2.67 -0.30 -11.69
C LEU A 510 -3.65 0.82 -12.07
N ASP A 511 -4.25 1.46 -11.07
CA ASP A 511 -5.05 2.66 -11.28
C ASP A 511 -4.17 3.91 -11.24
N LEU A 512 -4.25 4.73 -12.28
CA LEU A 512 -3.51 5.98 -12.36
C LEU A 512 -4.15 7.05 -11.46
N GLY A 513 -5.48 7.06 -11.28
CA GLY A 513 -6.21 8.05 -10.48
C GLY A 513 -5.70 9.49 -10.67
N ASP A 514 -5.49 10.20 -9.56
CA ASP A 514 -4.94 11.56 -9.50
C ASP A 514 -3.40 11.60 -9.45
N ALA A 515 -2.71 10.51 -9.84
CA ALA A 515 -1.25 10.48 -9.85
C ALA A 515 -0.66 11.56 -10.77
N ARG A 516 0.41 12.20 -10.30
CA ARG A 516 1.24 13.09 -11.10
C ARG A 516 2.07 12.25 -12.07
N VAL A 517 2.04 12.61 -13.36
CA VAL A 517 2.84 11.92 -14.38
C VAL A 517 3.82 12.88 -15.04
N LEU A 518 5.11 12.58 -14.90
CA LEU A 518 6.16 13.18 -15.71
C LEU A 518 6.40 12.33 -16.96
N MET A 519 6.50 12.97 -18.11
CA MET A 519 6.83 12.36 -19.39
C MET A 519 8.11 12.98 -19.96
N ALA A 520 9.11 12.15 -20.27
CA ALA A 520 10.28 12.55 -21.05
C ALA A 520 10.14 12.07 -22.50
N ALA A 521 10.02 13.01 -23.43
CA ALA A 521 9.91 12.75 -24.86
C ALA A 521 10.37 13.95 -25.70
N GLN A 522 10.36 13.80 -27.01
CA GLN A 522 10.51 14.90 -27.97
C GLN A 522 9.12 15.31 -28.48
N PRO A 523 8.80 16.61 -28.53
CA PRO A 523 7.54 17.07 -29.09
C PRO A 523 7.54 16.94 -30.61
N ARG A 524 6.35 16.88 -31.20
CA ARG A 524 6.16 17.03 -32.65
C ARG A 524 6.51 18.44 -33.08
N ALA A 525 7.34 18.57 -34.11
CA ALA A 525 7.69 19.84 -34.72
C ALA A 525 7.68 19.74 -36.24
N PHE A 526 7.22 20.79 -36.91
CA PHE A 526 7.01 20.86 -38.36
C PHE A 526 6.20 19.68 -38.92
N GLY A 527 5.24 19.19 -38.13
CA GLY A 527 4.43 18.03 -38.48
C GLY A 527 5.15 16.69 -38.38
N PHE A 528 6.35 16.61 -37.80
CA PHE A 528 7.11 15.37 -37.62
C PHE A 528 7.39 15.06 -36.15
N CYS A 529 7.27 13.79 -35.76
CA CYS A 529 7.65 13.27 -34.45
C CYS A 529 8.20 11.85 -34.59
N PHE A 530 9.25 11.54 -33.85
CA PHE A 530 9.72 10.17 -33.65
C PHE A 530 10.42 10.06 -32.30
N ASN A 531 9.82 9.28 -31.39
CA ASN A 531 10.35 9.02 -30.06
C ASN A 531 10.80 7.56 -29.96
N PRO A 532 12.09 7.23 -30.22
CA PRO A 532 12.57 5.84 -30.08
C PRO A 532 12.32 5.27 -28.69
N ILE A 533 12.29 6.15 -27.69
CA ILE A 533 11.94 5.86 -26.32
C ILE A 533 11.20 7.06 -25.72
N THR A 534 10.11 6.80 -25.01
CA THR A 534 9.39 7.75 -24.14
C THR A 534 9.34 7.14 -22.75
N VAL A 535 9.57 7.94 -21.71
CA VAL A 535 9.52 7.46 -20.32
C VAL A 535 8.47 8.22 -19.55
N TYR A 536 7.58 7.49 -18.87
CA TYR A 536 6.58 8.01 -17.95
C TYR A 536 6.94 7.62 -16.52
N TRP A 537 7.06 8.60 -15.63
CA TRP A 537 7.17 8.39 -14.19
C TRP A 537 5.87 8.80 -13.53
N CYS A 538 5.14 7.83 -13.00
CA CYS A 538 3.88 8.02 -12.32
C CYS A 538 4.15 8.08 -10.82
N THR A 539 3.76 9.17 -10.16
CA THR A 539 3.88 9.38 -8.73
C THR A 539 2.48 9.56 -8.17
N SER A 540 2.08 8.76 -7.18
CA SER A 540 0.77 8.87 -6.54
C SER A 540 0.54 10.27 -5.96
N ALA A 541 -0.72 10.59 -5.64
CA ALA A 541 -1.06 11.81 -4.89
C ALA A 541 -0.35 11.90 -3.52
N SER A 542 0.05 10.75 -2.94
CA SER A 542 0.84 10.67 -1.70
C SER A 542 2.35 10.89 -1.90
N GLY A 543 2.81 11.14 -3.13
CA GLY A 543 4.23 11.36 -3.45
C GLY A 543 5.06 10.09 -3.62
N GLU A 544 4.42 8.90 -3.68
CA GLU A 544 5.12 7.63 -3.85
C GLU A 544 5.22 7.20 -5.33
N PRO A 545 6.32 6.56 -5.77
CA PRO A 545 6.41 6.03 -7.12
C PRO A 545 5.35 4.95 -7.35
N LEU A 546 4.37 5.23 -8.21
CA LEU A 546 3.29 4.32 -8.58
C LEU A 546 3.76 3.33 -9.66
N ALA A 547 4.33 3.85 -10.74
CA ALA A 547 4.77 3.06 -11.90
C ALA A 547 5.80 3.82 -12.72
N THR A 548 6.66 3.09 -13.43
CA THR A 548 7.45 3.66 -14.53
C THR A 548 7.12 2.89 -15.80
N VAL A 549 6.74 3.59 -16.86
CA VAL A 549 6.44 3.00 -18.17
C VAL A 549 7.49 3.47 -19.16
N VAL A 550 8.17 2.53 -19.80
CA VAL A 550 9.15 2.79 -20.86
C VAL A 550 8.52 2.36 -22.18
N GLU A 551 8.05 3.34 -22.93
CA GLU A 551 7.48 3.14 -24.25
C GLU A 551 8.60 3.20 -25.30
N VAL A 552 8.63 2.23 -26.21
CA VAL A 552 9.67 2.07 -27.24
C VAL A 552 9.03 2.03 -28.61
N HIS A 553 9.59 2.79 -29.54
CA HIS A 553 9.15 2.86 -30.94
C HIS A 553 10.27 2.36 -31.84
N ASN A 554 9.91 1.72 -32.95
CA ASN A 554 10.86 1.40 -34.01
C ASN A 554 10.59 2.26 -35.26
N THR A 555 11.56 2.35 -36.16
CA THR A 555 11.43 3.08 -37.43
C THR A 555 10.48 2.38 -38.43
N TYR A 556 9.83 1.28 -38.04
CA TYR A 556 8.90 0.52 -38.85
C TYR A 556 7.43 0.75 -38.45
N GLY A 557 7.19 1.62 -37.46
CA GLY A 557 5.86 1.99 -37.00
C GLY A 557 5.29 1.11 -35.89
N ASP A 558 6.03 0.10 -35.40
CA ASP A 558 5.58 -0.67 -34.23
C ASP A 558 5.85 0.13 -32.93
N ARG A 559 5.07 -0.17 -31.90
CA ARG A 559 5.23 0.36 -30.53
C ARG A 559 5.16 -0.77 -29.50
N HIS A 560 5.83 -0.56 -28.37
CA HIS A 560 5.73 -1.44 -27.20
C HIS A 560 5.94 -0.65 -25.92
N ALA A 561 5.13 -0.91 -24.89
CA ALA A 561 5.29 -0.31 -23.58
C ALA A 561 5.73 -1.36 -22.55
N TYR A 562 6.87 -1.12 -21.92
CA TYR A 562 7.36 -1.91 -20.80
C TYR A 562 6.95 -1.24 -19.49
N LEU A 563 6.05 -1.88 -18.74
CA LEU A 563 5.84 -1.53 -17.34
C LEU A 563 7.04 -2.05 -16.53
N VAL A 564 7.75 -1.16 -15.85
CA VAL A 564 8.95 -1.48 -15.09
C VAL A 564 8.81 -1.07 -13.63
N HIS A 565 9.39 -1.88 -12.75
CA HIS A 565 9.45 -1.63 -11.31
C HIS A 565 10.92 -1.44 -10.90
N PRO A 566 11.45 -0.20 -10.97
CA PRO A 566 12.84 0.06 -10.62
C PRO A 566 13.11 -0.21 -9.13
N ASP A 567 14.27 -0.76 -8.80
CA ASP A 567 14.77 -0.89 -7.43
C ASP A 567 15.15 0.48 -6.82
N GLU A 568 15.65 0.48 -5.58
CA GLU A 568 16.10 1.70 -4.87
C GLU A 568 17.27 2.42 -5.58
N ARG A 569 17.90 1.80 -6.58
CA ARG A 569 18.94 2.39 -7.45
C ARG A 569 18.40 2.72 -8.84
N HIS A 570 17.08 2.73 -9.01
CA HIS A 570 16.34 2.97 -10.24
C HIS A 570 16.65 1.98 -11.37
N ARG A 571 16.99 0.72 -11.02
CA ARG A 571 17.31 -0.34 -11.98
C ARG A 571 16.15 -1.31 -12.13
N ALA A 572 15.85 -1.72 -13.36
CA ALA A 572 14.82 -2.71 -13.65
C ALA A 572 15.31 -3.71 -14.70
N ARG A 573 14.71 -4.91 -14.71
CA ARG A 573 14.97 -5.94 -15.72
C ARG A 573 13.67 -6.39 -16.34
N VAL A 574 13.61 -6.43 -17.68
CA VAL A 574 12.44 -6.91 -18.43
C VAL A 574 12.86 -7.79 -19.61
N ALA A 575 12.05 -8.79 -19.94
CA ALA A 575 12.24 -9.59 -21.15
C ALA A 575 12.04 -8.70 -22.39
N LYS A 576 12.87 -8.86 -23.41
CA LYS A 576 12.72 -8.12 -24.67
C LYS A 576 11.51 -8.66 -25.42
N ALA A 577 10.58 -7.79 -25.80
CA ALA A 577 9.34 -8.20 -26.48
C ALA A 577 9.20 -7.58 -27.88
N MET A 578 9.93 -6.51 -28.18
CA MET A 578 9.77 -5.72 -29.41
C MET A 578 10.99 -5.81 -30.34
N TYR A 579 10.75 -5.96 -31.64
CA TYR A 579 11.77 -5.89 -32.67
C TYR A 579 12.16 -4.43 -32.98
N VAL A 580 13.28 -3.97 -32.40
CA VAL A 580 13.69 -2.55 -32.47
C VAL A 580 14.78 -2.26 -33.50
N SER A 581 15.48 -3.29 -34.00
CA SER A 581 16.60 -3.12 -34.93
C SER A 581 16.73 -4.33 -35.85
N PRO A 582 17.09 -4.13 -37.14
CA PRO A 582 17.31 -5.23 -38.08
C PRO A 582 18.37 -6.26 -37.64
N PHE A 583 19.21 -5.91 -36.67
CA PHE A 583 20.38 -6.70 -36.27
C PHE A 583 20.24 -7.38 -34.91
N HIS A 584 19.06 -7.30 -34.28
CA HIS A 584 18.75 -8.02 -33.03
C HIS A 584 17.35 -8.61 -33.14
N GLY A 585 17.20 -9.91 -32.88
CA GLY A 585 15.91 -10.57 -32.75
C GLY A 585 15.18 -10.11 -31.49
N VAL A 586 14.11 -10.81 -31.06
CA VAL A 586 13.36 -10.51 -29.82
C VAL A 586 13.89 -11.25 -28.58
N ASP A 587 14.92 -12.06 -28.77
CA ASP A 587 15.67 -12.81 -27.78
C ASP A 587 16.44 -11.91 -26.80
N GLY A 588 16.51 -12.34 -25.54
CA GLY A 588 17.24 -11.65 -24.46
C GLY A 588 16.39 -10.81 -23.51
N HIS A 589 17.07 -10.00 -22.70
CA HIS A 589 16.44 -9.10 -21.72
C HIS A 589 17.11 -7.72 -21.71
N TYR A 590 16.35 -6.72 -21.29
CA TYR A 590 16.85 -5.38 -21.03
C TYR A 590 17.15 -5.20 -19.55
N ASP A 591 18.36 -4.71 -19.23
CA ASP A 591 18.68 -4.07 -17.97
C ASP A 591 18.53 -2.56 -18.14
N LEU A 592 17.61 -1.96 -17.39
CA LEU A 592 17.23 -0.56 -17.50
C LEU A 592 17.73 0.22 -16.29
N THR A 593 18.05 1.50 -16.49
CA THR A 593 18.24 2.47 -15.41
C THR A 593 17.54 3.78 -15.79
N VAL A 594 16.47 4.10 -15.07
CA VAL A 594 15.51 5.17 -15.42
C VAL A 594 15.09 5.99 -14.19
N PRO A 595 16.03 6.69 -13.52
CA PRO A 595 15.69 7.59 -12.41
C PRO A 595 14.71 8.69 -12.85
N PRO A 596 13.76 9.12 -11.99
CA PRO A 596 13.02 10.35 -12.20
C PRO A 596 13.98 11.54 -12.40
N PRO A 597 13.65 12.51 -13.28
CA PRO A 597 14.52 13.63 -13.56
C PRO A 597 14.53 14.66 -12.41
N ASP A 598 15.73 15.15 -12.07
CA ASP A 598 16.02 16.11 -10.99
C ASP A 598 16.77 17.36 -11.53
N GLY A 599 16.47 17.75 -12.77
CA GLY A 599 17.30 18.67 -13.55
C GLY A 599 18.40 17.96 -14.36
N ARG A 600 18.63 16.66 -14.13
CA ARG A 600 19.35 15.75 -15.03
C ARG A 600 18.40 14.68 -15.57
N LEU A 601 18.54 14.40 -16.87
CA LEU A 601 17.82 13.31 -17.53
C LEU A 601 18.81 12.17 -17.77
N GLN A 602 18.51 10.98 -17.25
CA GLN A 602 19.30 9.77 -17.48
C GLN A 602 18.39 8.57 -17.77
N VAL A 603 18.55 8.00 -18.96
CA VAL A 603 17.89 6.76 -19.38
C VAL A 603 18.97 5.85 -19.95
N THR A 604 19.16 4.67 -19.37
CA THR A 604 20.11 3.67 -19.87
C THR A 604 19.40 2.35 -20.12
N VAL A 605 19.64 1.76 -21.28
CA VAL A 605 19.09 0.47 -21.72
C VAL A 605 20.25 -0.41 -22.14
N ARG A 606 20.46 -1.53 -21.46
CA ARG A 606 21.40 -2.57 -21.88
C ARG A 606 20.63 -3.79 -22.33
N LEU A 607 20.83 -4.19 -23.57
CA LEU A 607 20.37 -5.47 -24.10
C LEU A 607 21.45 -6.53 -23.88
N ASN A 608 21.06 -7.64 -23.25
CA ASN A 608 21.84 -8.87 -23.22
C ASN A 608 21.05 -9.96 -23.96
N THR A 609 21.62 -10.49 -25.05
CA THR A 609 21.05 -11.59 -25.83
C THR A 609 21.64 -12.93 -25.40
N GLU A 610 20.98 -14.03 -25.77
CA GLU A 610 21.40 -15.40 -25.41
C GLU A 610 22.73 -15.80 -26.08
N ASP A 611 23.03 -15.23 -27.25
CA ASP A 611 24.29 -15.43 -27.99
C ASP A 611 25.49 -14.66 -27.39
N GLY A 612 25.30 -13.97 -26.26
CA GLY A 612 26.33 -13.19 -25.58
C GLY A 612 26.56 -11.79 -26.16
N THR A 613 25.77 -11.36 -27.14
CA THR A 613 25.84 -10.00 -27.67
C THR A 613 25.32 -8.98 -26.64
N VAL A 614 26.12 -7.94 -26.40
CA VAL A 614 25.75 -6.82 -25.52
C VAL A 614 25.65 -5.52 -26.31
N PHE A 615 24.52 -4.84 -26.15
CA PHE A 615 24.26 -3.53 -26.73
C PHE A 615 23.81 -2.56 -25.64
N ASP A 616 24.52 -1.43 -25.51
CA ASP A 616 24.18 -0.35 -24.59
C ASP A 616 23.61 0.85 -25.37
N ALA A 617 22.45 1.35 -24.95
CA ALA A 617 21.88 2.63 -25.36
C ALA A 617 21.74 3.54 -24.14
N ALA A 618 22.08 4.82 -24.26
CA ALA A 618 21.89 5.78 -23.19
C ALA A 618 21.52 7.17 -23.71
N VAL A 619 20.57 7.80 -23.02
CA VAL A 619 20.24 9.22 -23.13
C VAL A 619 20.67 9.88 -21.83
N ARG A 620 21.53 10.91 -21.93
CA ARG A 620 21.98 11.69 -20.77
C ARG A 620 21.91 13.17 -21.08
N GLY A 621 21.37 13.98 -20.19
CA GLY A 621 21.30 15.43 -20.39
C GLY A 621 21.06 16.23 -19.13
N SER A 622 21.16 17.54 -19.27
CA SER A 622 20.86 18.49 -18.21
C SER A 622 19.83 19.50 -18.71
N ARG A 623 19.00 20.00 -17.81
CA ARG A 623 18.04 21.06 -18.09
C ARG A 623 18.75 22.31 -18.60
N VAL A 624 18.09 23.02 -19.50
CA VAL A 624 18.55 24.30 -20.06
C VAL A 624 17.39 25.29 -20.05
N GLU A 625 17.69 26.54 -19.68
CA GLU A 625 16.72 27.63 -19.73
C GLU A 625 16.25 27.91 -21.17
N PRO A 626 14.94 28.11 -21.40
CA PRO A 626 14.39 28.42 -22.71
C PRO A 626 14.74 29.85 -23.12
N ARG A 627 15.95 30.05 -23.65
CA ARG A 627 16.27 31.29 -24.39
C ARG A 627 15.50 31.31 -25.71
N PHE A 628 15.24 32.51 -26.26
CA PHE A 628 14.43 32.75 -27.48
C PHE A 628 14.80 31.88 -28.72
N GLY A 629 15.97 31.22 -28.75
CA GLY A 629 16.39 30.28 -29.80
C GLY A 629 16.45 28.79 -29.42
N ALA A 630 16.06 28.40 -28.20
CA ALA A 630 16.18 27.03 -27.72
C ALA A 630 15.09 26.12 -28.32
N ALA A 631 13.84 26.59 -28.38
CA ALA A 631 12.72 25.88 -29.02
C ALA A 631 12.97 25.63 -30.52
N LEU A 632 13.54 26.62 -31.23
CA LEU A 632 13.89 26.50 -32.64
C LEU A 632 14.99 25.45 -32.89
N ARG A 633 15.94 25.30 -31.95
CA ARG A 633 17.01 24.28 -32.03
C ARG A 633 16.54 22.89 -31.61
N SER A 634 15.54 22.79 -30.73
CA SER A 634 14.97 21.50 -30.31
C SER A 634 13.99 20.92 -31.33
N ALA A 635 13.29 21.78 -32.09
CA ALA A 635 12.30 21.38 -33.09
C ALA A 635 12.81 20.30 -34.09
N PRO A 636 13.99 20.41 -34.73
CA PRO A 636 14.46 19.39 -35.66
C PRO A 636 15.07 18.14 -35.00
N ALA A 637 15.09 18.02 -33.66
CA ALA A 637 15.84 16.97 -32.97
C ALA A 637 15.35 15.54 -33.31
N ALA A 638 14.03 15.34 -33.43
CA ALA A 638 13.45 14.05 -33.80
C ALA A 638 13.80 13.66 -35.25
N LEU A 639 13.73 14.62 -36.19
CA LEU A 639 14.10 14.44 -37.60
C LEU A 639 15.57 14.02 -37.75
N LEU A 640 16.47 14.73 -37.06
CA LEU A 640 17.89 14.42 -37.06
C LEU A 640 18.17 13.05 -36.45
N GLY A 641 17.46 12.68 -35.38
CA GLY A 641 17.56 11.35 -34.75
C GLY A 641 17.25 10.22 -35.72
N VAL A 642 16.15 10.32 -36.48
CA VAL A 642 15.77 9.32 -37.49
C VAL A 642 16.79 9.23 -38.62
N ALA A 643 17.26 10.36 -39.14
CA ALA A 643 18.32 10.38 -40.15
C ALA A 643 19.58 9.66 -39.67
N TRP A 644 19.99 9.90 -38.42
CA TRP A 644 21.12 9.18 -37.81
C TRP A 644 20.87 7.69 -37.68
N ILE A 645 19.68 7.26 -37.27
CA ILE A 645 19.33 5.83 -37.16
C ILE A 645 19.43 5.14 -38.53
N HIS A 646 18.90 5.75 -39.60
CA HIS A 646 18.98 5.19 -40.95
C HIS A 646 20.40 5.15 -41.50
N LEU A 647 21.18 6.23 -41.33
CA LEU A 647 22.59 6.29 -41.77
C LEU A 647 23.43 5.21 -41.07
N HIS A 648 23.24 5.00 -39.77
CA HIS A 648 23.93 3.96 -39.02
C HIS A 648 23.46 2.55 -39.40
N GLY A 649 22.15 2.36 -39.62
CA GLY A 649 21.60 1.11 -40.12
C GLY A 649 22.21 0.71 -41.46
N ALA A 650 22.29 1.65 -42.41
CA ALA A 650 22.93 1.46 -43.70
C ALA A 650 24.43 1.15 -43.58
N ALA A 651 25.16 1.87 -42.71
CA ALA A 651 26.58 1.61 -42.47
C ALA A 651 26.84 0.21 -41.87
N LEU A 652 25.98 -0.28 -40.97
CA LEU A 652 26.09 -1.63 -40.41
C LEU A 652 25.73 -2.71 -41.43
N TRP A 653 24.73 -2.46 -42.28
CA TRP A 653 24.35 -3.37 -43.37
C TRP A 653 25.47 -3.47 -44.42
N LEU A 654 26.08 -2.35 -44.82
CA LEU A 654 27.25 -2.32 -45.71
C LEU A 654 28.45 -3.09 -45.13
N ARG A 655 28.55 -3.19 -43.80
CA ARG A 655 29.55 -4.00 -43.09
C ARG A 655 29.14 -5.47 -42.91
N ARG A 656 28.12 -5.94 -43.67
CA ARG A 656 27.62 -7.32 -43.74
C ARG A 656 27.07 -7.88 -42.42
N LEU A 657 26.51 -7.05 -41.55
CA LEU A 657 25.84 -7.53 -40.34
C LEU A 657 24.52 -8.24 -40.74
N PRO A 658 24.27 -9.50 -40.32
CA PRO A 658 23.12 -10.26 -40.76
C PRO A 658 21.81 -9.63 -40.26
N VAL A 659 20.82 -9.56 -41.16
CA VAL A 659 19.49 -9.02 -40.88
C VAL A 659 18.60 -10.15 -40.38
N GLN A 660 17.98 -9.95 -39.23
CA GLN A 660 17.02 -10.87 -38.63
C GLN A 660 15.64 -10.73 -39.30
N ARG A 661 14.83 -11.80 -39.29
CA ARG A 661 13.48 -11.75 -39.85
C ARG A 661 12.56 -11.03 -38.86
N ARG A 662 11.87 -9.96 -39.31
CA ARG A 662 10.91 -9.21 -38.49
C ARG A 662 9.67 -10.07 -38.17
N PRO A 663 9.34 -10.30 -36.88
CA PRO A 663 8.07 -10.89 -36.48
C PRO A 663 6.93 -9.86 -36.56
N ARG A 664 5.67 -10.32 -36.65
CA ARG A 664 4.51 -9.45 -36.39
C ARG A 664 4.51 -9.09 -34.91
N HIS A 665 4.36 -7.82 -34.58
CA HIS A 665 4.32 -7.33 -33.20
C HIS A 665 2.95 -6.71 -32.91
N HIS A 666 2.36 -7.08 -31.79
CA HIS A 666 1.13 -6.50 -31.26
C HIS A 666 1.17 -6.60 -29.73
N GLN A 667 0.73 -5.56 -29.04
CA GLN A 667 0.55 -5.53 -27.60
C GLN A 667 -0.80 -4.87 -27.30
N GLU A 668 -1.60 -5.50 -26.45
CA GLU A 668 -2.87 -4.92 -26.03
C GLU A 668 -2.66 -3.58 -25.30
N GLY A 669 -3.51 -2.58 -25.60
CA GLY A 669 -3.36 -1.22 -25.07
C GLY A 669 -2.24 -0.39 -25.71
N VAL A 670 -1.53 -0.93 -26.70
CA VAL A 670 -0.49 -0.23 -27.46
C VAL A 670 -0.78 -0.40 -28.96
N ARG A 671 -0.92 0.72 -29.68
CA ARG A 671 -1.31 0.70 -31.09
C ARG A 671 -0.19 0.27 -32.03
#